data_AF-A0A940GEW9-F1
#
_entry.id   AF-A0A940GEW9-F1
#
_cell.length_a   1.000
_cell.length_b   1.000
_cell.length_c   1.000
_cell.angle_alpha   90.00
_cell.angle_beta   90.00
_cell.angle_gamma   90.00
#
_symmetry.space_group_name_H-M   'P 1'
#
loop_
_entity.id
_entity.type
_entity.pdbx_description
1 polymer ?
#
loop_
_entity_poly.entity_id
_entity_poly.type
_entity_poly.pdbx_seq_one_letter_code
_entity_poly.pdbx_strand_id
1 'polypeptide(L)'
;MRRVIRMIGAASALALAAPSPAWAKDDSALDSLARSVSQTESVRAVKTLQRSYAQYAQFGLWEQIGALFAADGSFVFDGQITPAQTARGPHAIAAFLRSRYGGGREGADAAGLSTMAIENPVVNLSADGTSAKARWDVLVFHGHDGQARIEGGVFENEYVLDGGVWKIEVAHYYPQYDGAYETGWTNWGGGALPIVPFHFDVDGAGTPIPAATGSAPATGASLASLQARIDELTDEDRIRSLQSAYGFYQDRKMWDDVVDLFPEGGVVEIGGQGVWKGKAGVRRWLETMGGPGLSHGQLNDQVQLDTTVTVAPGGSEAWARGIELGMLGDADREKGWWQVTAFANRYVKEHGVWKLRELRRFPVMKTDIFQGWGKSRIVDPVPVGGSAPDVPAPAAGGTLMPAFIAPNPVTGARIAPEGDARLAAATALTGPIAAVAPRPAAIGEAKRRLARAAAWDGIENVSAAYGYFLDDSMPRGFGGVIATKGFKMSPFSGFYITRDRVLSARVSGEVPATRPGISYHWLVQPVVQISDDGRSAKGRFRLFQPRTGKDVGKAGAFYGASFWGGMYHDRYVLEDGVWRIWELTLDEPYITPVAWGDGLWAKARDPDPSLPRRSFTGGNFPPDVPLTALGKREEGFAGGTGTPLQWPSIMPMWFGYTNPVSGRVPTLYQPGCVPCAVRPELDLEANGYQEPPDAPAANTAP
;
A
#
# COMPACT_ATOMS: atom_id res chain seq x y z
N MET A 1 -8.52 -104.01 -6.41
CA MET A 1 -9.22 -102.74 -6.11
C MET A 1 -8.20 -101.61 -5.98
N ARG A 2 -8.59 -100.43 -6.48
CA ARG A 2 -7.84 -99.19 -6.76
C ARG A 2 -7.06 -98.57 -5.58
N ARG A 3 -5.90 -97.95 -5.89
CA ARG A 3 -5.47 -96.52 -5.66
C ARG A 3 -3.93 -96.44 -5.82
N VAL A 4 -3.26 -95.73 -6.73
CA VAL A 4 -3.36 -94.40 -7.39
C VAL A 4 -2.81 -93.24 -6.52
N ILE A 5 -1.55 -92.81 -6.86
CA ILE A 5 -1.06 -91.41 -7.03
C ILE A 5 -0.78 -90.56 -5.75
N ARG A 6 0.20 -89.65 -5.59
CA ARG A 6 1.12 -88.84 -6.44
C ARG A 6 2.32 -88.32 -5.60
N MET A 7 3.46 -88.07 -6.24
CA MET A 7 4.51 -87.16 -5.75
C MET A 7 4.04 -85.70 -5.79
N ILE A 8 4.47 -84.88 -4.82
CA ILE A 8 4.35 -83.41 -4.84
C ILE A 8 5.76 -82.83 -4.93
N GLY A 9 6.03 -82.12 -6.03
CA GLY A 9 7.22 -81.29 -6.21
C GLY A 9 6.98 -79.89 -5.62
N ALA A 10 8.00 -79.35 -4.94
CA ALA A 10 8.01 -78.00 -4.41
C ALA A 10 8.47 -77.01 -5.49
N ALA A 11 7.63 -76.03 -5.82
CA ALA A 11 7.98 -74.88 -6.64
C ALA A 11 8.27 -73.68 -5.71
N SER A 12 9.47 -73.11 -5.82
CA SER A 12 9.87 -71.88 -5.13
C SER A 12 9.44 -70.67 -5.97
N ALA A 13 8.60 -69.80 -5.42
CA ALA A 13 8.21 -68.54 -6.06
C ALA A 13 9.18 -67.42 -5.61
N LEU A 14 9.90 -66.81 -6.56
CA LEU A 14 10.58 -65.53 -6.37
C LEU A 14 9.53 -64.42 -6.35
N ALA A 15 9.42 -63.71 -5.23
CA ALA A 15 8.66 -62.46 -5.14
C ALA A 15 9.52 -61.30 -5.65
N LEU A 16 9.15 -60.73 -6.79
CA LEU A 16 9.63 -59.42 -7.27
C LEU A 16 9.01 -58.33 -6.37
N ALA A 17 9.84 -57.67 -5.57
CA ALA A 17 9.43 -56.49 -4.81
C ALA A 17 9.17 -55.31 -5.76
N ALA A 18 7.92 -54.90 -5.89
CA ALA A 18 7.57 -53.64 -6.53
C ALA A 18 8.02 -52.45 -5.65
N PRO A 19 8.53 -51.35 -6.22
CA PRO A 19 8.88 -50.15 -5.46
C PRO A 19 7.62 -49.58 -4.80
N SER A 20 7.75 -49.21 -3.52
CA SER A 20 6.63 -48.75 -2.69
C SER A 20 6.11 -47.37 -3.13
N PRO A 21 4.79 -47.10 -3.04
CA PRO A 21 4.15 -45.85 -3.50
C PRO A 21 4.37 -44.61 -2.60
N ALA A 22 5.36 -44.64 -1.70
CA ALA A 22 5.61 -43.52 -0.77
C ALA A 22 6.18 -42.30 -1.48
N TRP A 23 7.06 -42.48 -2.48
CA TRP A 23 7.72 -41.39 -3.19
C TRP A 23 6.76 -40.58 -4.09
N ALA A 24 5.78 -41.25 -4.71
CA ALA A 24 4.79 -40.58 -5.58
C ALA A 24 3.84 -39.62 -4.82
N LYS A 25 3.64 -39.81 -3.51
CA LYS A 25 2.81 -38.92 -2.67
C LYS A 25 3.57 -37.67 -2.24
N ASP A 26 4.86 -37.80 -1.95
CA ASP A 26 5.71 -36.69 -1.51
C ASP A 26 6.02 -35.74 -2.69
N ASP A 27 6.27 -36.29 -3.89
CA ASP A 27 6.49 -35.49 -5.11
C ASP A 27 5.26 -34.65 -5.47
N SER A 28 4.06 -35.24 -5.42
CA SER A 28 2.80 -34.52 -5.68
C SER A 28 2.53 -33.38 -4.69
N ALA A 29 2.94 -33.54 -3.43
CA ALA A 29 2.80 -32.50 -2.41
C ALA A 29 3.79 -31.34 -2.60
N LEU A 30 5.02 -31.64 -3.05
CA LEU A 30 6.04 -30.64 -3.37
C LEU A 30 5.68 -29.85 -4.63
N ASP A 31 5.21 -30.52 -5.68
CA ASP A 31 4.76 -29.85 -6.90
C ASP A 31 3.56 -28.93 -6.64
N SER A 32 2.63 -29.37 -5.78
CA SER A 32 1.51 -28.53 -5.34
C SER A 32 1.98 -27.30 -4.58
N LEU A 33 2.95 -27.46 -3.67
CA LEU A 33 3.55 -26.33 -2.96
C LEU A 33 4.28 -25.39 -3.93
N ALA A 34 5.06 -25.94 -4.86
CA ALA A 34 5.78 -25.17 -5.87
C ALA A 34 4.83 -24.32 -6.73
N ARG A 35 3.70 -24.89 -7.15
CA ARG A 35 2.64 -24.15 -7.85
C ARG A 35 2.12 -22.99 -7.00
N SER A 36 1.77 -23.22 -5.74
CA SER A 36 1.24 -22.17 -4.86
C SER A 36 2.27 -21.07 -4.55
N VAL A 37 3.55 -21.41 -4.40
CA VAL A 37 4.63 -20.42 -4.26
C VAL A 37 4.70 -19.55 -5.51
N SER A 38 4.77 -20.17 -6.69
CA SER A 38 4.83 -19.42 -7.96
C SER A 38 3.59 -18.55 -8.19
N GLN A 39 2.39 -19.01 -7.81
CA GLN A 39 1.17 -18.19 -7.92
C GLN A 39 1.19 -16.97 -6.98
N THR A 40 1.73 -17.12 -5.77
CA THR A 40 1.87 -16.00 -4.83
C THR A 40 2.89 -14.99 -5.34
N GLU A 41 4.04 -15.46 -5.84
CA GLU A 41 5.04 -14.61 -6.49
C GLU A 41 4.49 -13.91 -7.73
N SER A 42 3.63 -14.57 -8.52
CA SER A 42 2.98 -13.95 -9.68
C SER A 42 2.16 -12.71 -9.30
N VAL A 43 1.40 -12.77 -8.20
CA VAL A 43 0.67 -11.59 -7.69
C VAL A 43 1.65 -10.48 -7.32
N ARG A 44 2.77 -10.79 -6.66
CA ARG A 44 3.81 -9.81 -6.30
C ARG A 44 4.53 -9.22 -7.51
N ALA A 45 4.76 -10.03 -8.55
CA ALA A 45 5.36 -9.60 -9.79
C ALA A 45 4.46 -8.61 -10.53
N VAL A 46 3.15 -8.89 -10.63
CA VAL A 46 2.15 -7.97 -11.20
C VAL A 46 2.15 -6.64 -10.45
N LYS A 47 2.15 -6.66 -9.12
CA LYS A 47 2.23 -5.43 -8.32
C LYS A 47 3.54 -4.68 -8.54
N THR A 48 4.65 -5.40 -8.68
CA THR A 48 5.98 -4.83 -8.91
C THR A 48 6.10 -4.17 -10.29
N LEU A 49 5.48 -4.72 -11.34
CA LEU A 49 5.41 -4.08 -12.65
C LEU A 49 4.78 -2.68 -12.54
N GLN A 50 3.63 -2.57 -11.88
CA GLN A 50 2.91 -1.30 -11.77
C GLN A 50 3.62 -0.28 -10.88
N ARG A 51 4.22 -0.72 -9.77
CA ARG A 51 5.04 0.17 -8.92
C ARG A 51 6.32 0.62 -9.63
N SER A 52 6.92 -0.25 -10.45
CA SER A 52 8.06 0.12 -11.30
C SER A 52 7.69 1.17 -12.34
N TYR A 53 6.50 1.05 -12.94
CA TYR A 53 5.94 2.07 -13.84
C TYR A 53 5.96 3.45 -13.17
N ALA A 54 5.36 3.56 -11.97
CA ALA A 54 5.28 4.81 -11.23
C ALA A 54 6.68 5.39 -10.90
N GLN A 55 7.59 4.52 -10.44
CA GLN A 55 8.96 4.92 -10.11
C GLN A 55 9.80 5.33 -11.33
N TYR A 56 9.58 4.75 -12.51
CA TYR A 56 10.21 5.17 -13.76
C TYR A 56 9.67 6.52 -14.24
N ALA A 57 8.36 6.75 -14.11
CA ALA A 57 7.72 8.01 -14.48
C ALA A 57 8.29 9.20 -13.68
N GLN A 58 8.57 9.01 -12.38
CA GLN A 58 9.17 10.02 -11.50
C GLN A 58 10.47 10.64 -12.06
N PHE A 59 11.20 9.90 -12.89
CA PHE A 59 12.46 10.32 -13.52
C PHE A 59 12.38 10.39 -15.06
N GLY A 60 11.18 10.39 -15.64
CA GLY A 60 10.99 10.52 -17.08
C GLY A 60 11.53 9.36 -17.91
N LEU A 61 11.65 8.16 -17.33
CA LEU A 61 12.22 6.97 -17.97
C LEU A 61 11.15 6.23 -18.80
N TRP A 62 10.60 6.90 -19.82
CA TRP A 62 9.47 6.41 -20.62
C TRP A 62 9.80 5.17 -21.43
N GLU A 63 11.03 5.02 -21.94
CA GLU A 63 11.44 3.77 -22.61
C GLU A 63 11.46 2.58 -21.63
N GLN A 64 11.81 2.82 -20.36
CA GLN A 64 11.76 1.77 -19.34
C GLN A 64 10.33 1.37 -19.01
N ILE A 65 9.38 2.31 -19.04
CA ILE A 65 7.94 2.02 -18.91
C ILE A 65 7.44 1.23 -20.12
N GLY A 66 7.75 1.66 -21.34
CA GLY A 66 7.40 0.94 -22.56
C GLY A 66 7.89 -0.51 -22.53
N ALA A 67 9.12 -0.72 -22.03
CA ALA A 67 9.73 -2.04 -21.89
C ALA A 67 9.05 -2.97 -20.85
N LEU A 68 8.13 -2.46 -20.02
CA LEU A 68 7.31 -3.30 -19.13
C LEU A 68 6.19 -4.06 -19.86
N PHE A 69 5.89 -3.67 -21.10
CA PHE A 69 4.79 -4.22 -21.87
C PHE A 69 5.21 -5.46 -22.67
N ALA A 70 4.23 -6.32 -22.95
CA ALA A 70 4.37 -7.34 -23.98
C ALA A 70 4.68 -6.71 -25.35
N ALA A 71 5.24 -7.48 -26.28
CA ALA A 71 5.67 -6.97 -27.58
C ALA A 71 4.55 -6.27 -28.35
N ASP A 72 3.33 -6.81 -28.30
CA ASP A 72 2.11 -6.24 -28.89
C ASP A 72 1.17 -5.62 -27.83
N GLY A 73 1.69 -5.40 -26.61
CA GLY A 73 0.93 -4.82 -25.51
C GLY A 73 0.43 -3.41 -25.84
N SER A 74 -0.58 -2.94 -25.11
CA SER A 74 -1.22 -1.66 -25.40
C SER A 74 -1.42 -0.77 -24.17
N PHE A 75 -1.26 0.53 -24.37
CA PHE A 75 -1.75 1.54 -23.45
C PHE A 75 -3.02 2.16 -24.06
N VAL A 76 -4.12 2.12 -23.31
CA VAL A 76 -5.40 2.69 -23.73
C VAL A 76 -5.75 3.82 -22.78
N PHE A 77 -5.80 5.04 -23.31
CA PHE A 77 -6.45 6.17 -22.65
C PHE A 77 -7.93 6.12 -23.01
N ASP A 78 -8.78 5.81 -22.03
CA ASP A 78 -10.15 5.35 -22.26
C ASP A 78 -11.08 6.36 -22.97
N GLY A 79 -12.09 5.80 -23.64
CA GLY A 79 -13.02 6.48 -24.53
C GLY A 79 -14.37 6.89 -23.93
N GLN A 80 -14.63 6.67 -22.64
CA GLN A 80 -15.99 6.80 -22.07
C GLN A 80 -16.56 8.23 -22.12
N ILE A 81 -15.70 9.26 -22.14
CA ILE A 81 -16.11 10.68 -22.15
C ILE A 81 -15.54 11.41 -23.37
N THR A 82 -14.27 11.18 -23.68
CA THR A 82 -13.57 11.74 -24.85
C THR A 82 -13.12 10.60 -25.75
N PRO A 83 -12.87 10.79 -27.06
CA PRO A 83 -12.38 9.71 -27.91
C PRO A 83 -11.14 9.02 -27.34
N ALA A 84 -11.14 7.69 -27.36
CA ALA A 84 -10.03 6.89 -26.85
C ALA A 84 -8.75 7.14 -27.65
N GLN A 85 -7.61 7.04 -26.98
CA GLN A 85 -6.30 7.01 -27.63
C GLN A 85 -5.60 5.72 -27.27
N THR A 86 -5.05 5.03 -28.26
CA THR A 86 -4.34 3.76 -28.03
C THR A 86 -2.94 3.82 -28.62
N ALA A 87 -1.96 3.46 -27.82
CA ALA A 87 -0.59 3.20 -28.25
C ALA A 87 -0.33 1.70 -28.16
N ARG A 88 0.26 1.11 -29.20
CA ARG A 88 0.56 -0.33 -29.26
C ARG A 88 2.05 -0.58 -29.47
N GLY A 89 2.58 -1.47 -28.66
CA GLY A 89 4.00 -1.83 -28.62
C GLY A 89 4.83 -0.88 -27.74
N PRO A 90 5.92 -1.40 -27.13
CA PRO A 90 6.75 -0.66 -26.17
C PRO A 90 7.13 0.76 -26.58
N HIS A 91 7.61 0.94 -27.81
CA HIS A 91 8.10 2.25 -28.28
C HIS A 91 6.97 3.27 -28.48
N ALA A 92 5.83 2.87 -29.03
CA ALA A 92 4.69 3.77 -29.21
C ALA A 92 4.09 4.19 -27.86
N ILE A 93 4.07 3.27 -26.89
CA ILE A 93 3.64 3.54 -25.52
C ILE A 93 4.59 4.55 -24.85
N ALA A 94 5.90 4.31 -24.93
CA ALA A 94 6.89 5.26 -24.43
C ALA A 94 6.72 6.65 -25.07
N ALA A 95 6.54 6.73 -26.38
CA ALA A 95 6.31 7.99 -27.10
C ALA A 95 5.03 8.71 -26.64
N PHE A 96 3.93 7.98 -26.44
CA PHE A 96 2.67 8.53 -25.94
C PHE A 96 2.86 9.16 -24.54
N LEU A 97 3.45 8.41 -23.61
CA LEU A 97 3.65 8.85 -22.23
C LEU A 97 4.65 10.01 -22.14
N ARG A 98 5.72 9.95 -22.93
CA ARG A 98 6.71 11.03 -23.06
C ARG A 98 6.06 12.33 -23.51
N SER A 99 5.19 12.26 -24.52
CA SER A 99 4.45 13.42 -25.02
C SER A 99 3.50 13.98 -23.97
N ARG A 100 2.69 13.13 -23.34
CA ARG A 100 1.63 13.56 -22.41
C ARG A 100 2.17 14.05 -21.07
N TYR A 101 3.13 13.33 -20.49
CA TYR A 101 3.59 13.54 -19.11
C TYR A 101 5.04 14.00 -19.00
N GLY A 102 5.85 13.77 -20.03
CA GLY A 102 7.28 14.04 -20.02
C GLY A 102 7.71 15.33 -20.72
N GLY A 103 6.78 16.19 -21.16
CA GLY A 103 7.14 17.41 -21.90
C GLY A 103 7.80 17.12 -23.25
N GLY A 104 7.58 15.92 -23.81
CA GLY A 104 8.19 15.49 -25.08
C GLY A 104 9.63 14.98 -24.97
N ARG A 105 10.19 14.81 -23.76
CA ARG A 105 11.59 14.39 -23.53
C ARG A 105 11.72 13.12 -22.69
N GLU A 106 12.78 12.37 -22.97
CA GLU A 106 13.26 11.28 -22.11
C GLU A 106 14.12 11.84 -20.97
N GLY A 107 14.04 11.20 -19.80
CA GLY A 107 14.84 11.55 -18.63
C GLY A 107 14.27 12.69 -17.80
N ALA A 108 14.87 12.90 -16.63
CA ALA A 108 14.41 13.89 -15.69
C ALA A 108 14.67 15.32 -16.22
N ASP A 109 13.79 16.24 -15.85
CA ASP A 109 13.92 17.67 -16.09
C ASP A 109 13.84 18.38 -14.74
N ALA A 110 14.85 19.14 -14.36
CA ALA A 110 14.87 19.85 -13.09
C ALA A 110 13.75 20.90 -12.96
N ALA A 111 13.25 21.43 -14.08
CA ALA A 111 12.12 22.36 -14.13
C ALA A 111 10.76 21.65 -14.25
N GLY A 112 10.76 20.37 -14.64
CA GLY A 112 9.56 19.56 -14.84
C GLY A 112 9.15 18.72 -13.63
N LEU A 113 8.00 18.08 -13.74
CA LEU A 113 7.54 17.02 -12.84
C LEU A 113 6.73 16.00 -13.64
N SER A 114 6.91 14.72 -13.33
CA SER A 114 6.21 13.59 -13.95
C SER A 114 5.94 12.50 -12.92
N THR A 115 5.57 12.88 -11.69
CA THR A 115 5.36 11.92 -10.61
C THR A 115 3.97 11.32 -10.71
N MET A 116 3.91 9.99 -10.63
CA MET A 116 2.67 9.23 -10.54
C MET A 116 2.69 8.43 -9.25
N ALA A 117 1.55 8.35 -8.59
CA ALA A 117 1.28 7.35 -7.56
C ALA A 117 0.27 6.35 -8.13
N ILE A 118 0.60 5.06 -8.13
CA ILE A 118 -0.25 3.99 -8.65
C ILE A 118 -0.41 2.91 -7.58
N GLU A 119 -1.46 3.03 -6.80
CA GLU A 119 -1.64 2.29 -5.55
C GLU A 119 -3.04 1.69 -5.42
N ASN A 120 -3.34 1.16 -4.22
CA ASN A 120 -4.64 0.59 -3.86
C ASN A 120 -5.04 -0.62 -4.74
N PRO A 121 -4.17 -1.65 -4.87
CA PRO A 121 -4.38 -2.72 -5.84
C PRO A 121 -5.53 -3.65 -5.50
N VAL A 122 -6.32 -4.01 -6.53
CA VAL A 122 -7.09 -5.26 -6.56
C VAL A 122 -6.54 -6.12 -7.70
N VAL A 123 -5.86 -7.23 -7.39
CA VAL A 123 -5.21 -8.15 -8.35
C VAL A 123 -5.85 -9.53 -8.26
N ASN A 124 -6.30 -10.06 -9.39
CA ASN A 124 -6.80 -11.43 -9.51
C ASN A 124 -6.02 -12.20 -10.58
N LEU A 125 -5.42 -13.31 -10.18
CA LEU A 125 -4.73 -14.25 -11.07
C LEU A 125 -5.76 -15.15 -11.79
N SER A 126 -5.47 -15.55 -13.02
CA SER A 126 -6.25 -16.58 -13.71
C SER A 126 -6.08 -17.96 -13.08
N ALA A 127 -7.06 -18.84 -13.27
CA ALA A 127 -7.05 -20.19 -12.67
C ALA A 127 -5.88 -21.09 -13.12
N ASP A 128 -5.32 -20.82 -14.30
CA ASP A 128 -4.12 -21.49 -14.83
C ASP A 128 -2.81 -20.80 -14.43
N GLY A 129 -2.87 -19.62 -13.80
CA GLY A 129 -1.72 -18.86 -13.33
C GLY A 129 -0.91 -18.15 -14.40
N THR A 130 -1.42 -18.03 -15.63
CA THR A 130 -0.68 -17.47 -16.78
C THR A 130 -1.09 -16.05 -17.17
N SER A 131 -2.18 -15.53 -16.60
CA SER A 131 -2.61 -14.14 -16.79
C SER A 131 -3.13 -13.56 -15.47
N ALA A 132 -3.22 -12.25 -15.39
CA ALA A 132 -3.84 -11.57 -14.26
C ALA A 132 -4.61 -10.35 -14.74
N LYS A 133 -5.59 -9.94 -13.93
CA LYS A 133 -6.24 -8.63 -14.04
C LYS A 133 -5.95 -7.83 -12.79
N ALA A 134 -5.80 -6.53 -12.94
CA ALA A 134 -5.63 -5.67 -11.78
C ALA A 134 -6.23 -4.28 -11.95
N ARG A 135 -6.85 -3.80 -10.88
CA ARG A 135 -7.32 -2.43 -10.75
C ARG A 135 -6.37 -1.62 -9.87
N TRP A 136 -6.14 -0.36 -10.24
CA TRP A 136 -5.31 0.58 -9.49
C TRP A 136 -5.90 1.98 -9.49
N ASP A 137 -5.72 2.69 -8.39
CA ASP A 137 -5.96 4.12 -8.37
C ASP A 137 -4.71 4.90 -8.80
N VAL A 138 -4.92 6.04 -9.46
CA VAL A 138 -3.85 6.86 -10.02
C VAL A 138 -3.98 8.32 -9.65
N LEU A 139 -2.87 8.91 -9.21
CA LEU A 139 -2.70 10.35 -9.00
C LEU A 139 -1.42 10.77 -9.72
N VAL A 140 -1.52 11.77 -10.57
CA VAL A 140 -0.44 12.28 -11.39
C VAL A 140 -0.20 13.75 -11.08
N PHE A 141 1.01 14.04 -10.60
CA PHE A 141 1.55 15.40 -10.55
C PHE A 141 2.48 15.56 -11.74
N HIS A 142 2.04 16.33 -12.73
CA HIS A 142 2.83 16.57 -13.92
C HIS A 142 2.86 18.04 -14.33
N GLY A 143 3.82 18.41 -15.16
CA GLY A 143 3.93 19.77 -15.66
C GLY A 143 5.36 20.11 -16.07
N HIS A 144 5.49 20.83 -17.17
CA HIS A 144 6.75 21.26 -17.78
C HIS A 144 6.59 22.71 -18.24
N ASP A 145 7.70 23.40 -18.50
CA ASP A 145 7.70 24.79 -18.99
C ASP A 145 6.88 25.77 -18.11
N GLY A 146 7.01 25.62 -16.79
CA GLY A 146 6.33 26.45 -15.79
C GLY A 146 4.84 26.13 -15.58
N GLN A 147 4.32 25.08 -16.23
CA GLN A 147 2.97 24.56 -15.99
C GLN A 147 2.96 23.55 -14.84
N ALA A 148 1.84 23.46 -14.13
CA ALA A 148 1.58 22.45 -13.12
C ALA A 148 0.15 21.92 -13.25
N ARG A 149 -0.02 20.60 -13.18
CA ARG A 149 -1.30 19.92 -13.41
C ARG A 149 -1.47 18.71 -12.50
N ILE A 150 -2.68 18.56 -11.98
CA ILE A 150 -3.10 17.38 -11.23
C ILE A 150 -4.08 16.62 -12.11
N GLU A 151 -3.82 15.33 -12.25
CA GLU A 151 -4.68 14.39 -12.96
C GLU A 151 -4.83 13.13 -12.11
N GLY A 152 -5.92 12.41 -12.29
CA GLY A 152 -6.04 11.07 -11.74
C GLY A 152 -7.15 10.26 -12.38
N GLY A 153 -7.17 8.99 -12.03
CA GLY A 153 -7.98 8.01 -12.72
C GLY A 153 -7.84 6.62 -12.11
N VAL A 154 -8.32 5.64 -12.86
CA VAL A 154 -8.27 4.22 -12.49
C VAL A 154 -7.66 3.44 -13.64
N PHE A 155 -6.71 2.56 -13.34
CA PHE A 155 -6.29 1.52 -14.27
C PHE A 155 -7.15 0.27 -14.10
N GLU A 156 -7.51 -0.38 -15.21
CA GLU A 156 -8.11 -1.71 -15.26
C GLU A 156 -7.27 -2.57 -16.22
N ASN A 157 -6.19 -3.12 -15.70
CA ASN A 157 -5.09 -3.68 -16.49
C ASN A 157 -5.19 -5.19 -16.66
N GLU A 158 -4.60 -5.67 -17.76
CA GLU A 158 -4.42 -7.09 -18.06
C GLU A 158 -2.92 -7.39 -18.16
N TYR A 159 -2.51 -8.54 -17.63
CA TYR A 159 -1.12 -8.98 -17.54
C TYR A 159 -0.98 -10.41 -18.05
N VAL A 160 0.19 -10.71 -18.61
CA VAL A 160 0.49 -12.03 -19.16
C VAL A 160 1.85 -12.52 -18.67
N LEU A 161 1.93 -13.81 -18.37
CA LEU A 161 3.17 -14.52 -18.11
C LEU A 161 3.70 -15.09 -19.43
N ASP A 162 4.67 -14.41 -20.03
CA ASP A 162 5.26 -14.78 -21.32
C ASP A 162 6.74 -15.14 -21.15
N GLY A 163 7.09 -16.38 -21.50
CA GLY A 163 8.45 -16.89 -21.35
C GLY A 163 8.95 -16.94 -19.90
N GLY A 164 8.04 -17.08 -18.93
CA GLY A 164 8.36 -17.05 -17.50
C GLY A 164 8.56 -15.63 -16.93
N VAL A 165 8.26 -14.58 -17.71
CA VAL A 165 8.37 -13.18 -17.32
C VAL A 165 6.99 -12.54 -17.38
N TRP A 166 6.55 -11.94 -16.27
CA TRP A 166 5.31 -11.16 -16.23
C TRP A 166 5.48 -9.85 -16.98
N LYS A 167 4.49 -9.51 -17.82
CA LYS A 167 4.46 -8.28 -18.62
C LYS A 167 3.08 -7.65 -18.56
N ILE A 168 3.03 -6.34 -18.80
CA ILE A 168 1.75 -5.63 -18.99
C ILE A 168 1.25 -5.94 -20.41
N GLU A 169 0.08 -6.57 -20.53
CA GLU A 169 -0.56 -6.82 -21.82
C GLU A 169 -1.42 -5.61 -22.23
N VAL A 170 -2.23 -5.12 -21.31
CA VAL A 170 -3.05 -3.91 -21.49
C VAL A 170 -2.96 -3.04 -20.25
N ALA A 171 -2.53 -1.79 -20.42
CA ALA A 171 -2.73 -0.74 -19.42
C ALA A 171 -3.92 0.12 -19.84
N HIS A 172 -5.10 -0.12 -19.27
CA HIS A 172 -6.32 0.62 -19.61
C HIS A 172 -6.59 1.70 -18.58
N TYR A 173 -6.24 2.94 -18.91
CA TYR A 173 -6.39 4.10 -18.05
C TYR A 173 -7.73 4.80 -18.28
N TYR A 174 -8.56 4.82 -17.24
CA TYR A 174 -9.81 5.58 -17.17
C TYR A 174 -9.54 6.93 -16.49
N PRO A 175 -9.40 8.04 -17.23
CA PRO A 175 -9.25 9.36 -16.61
C PRO A 175 -10.52 9.69 -15.83
N GLN A 176 -10.36 10.27 -14.64
CA GLN A 176 -11.48 10.63 -13.79
C GLN A 176 -11.46 12.11 -13.38
N TYR A 177 -10.30 12.73 -13.31
CA TYR A 177 -10.19 14.16 -13.08
C TYR A 177 -8.90 14.74 -13.65
N ASP A 178 -8.94 15.99 -14.05
CA ASP A 178 -7.77 16.75 -14.50
C ASP A 178 -7.94 18.25 -14.26
N GLY A 179 -6.83 18.96 -14.11
CA GLY A 179 -6.85 20.42 -14.07
C GLY A 179 -5.48 21.05 -13.88
N ALA A 180 -5.41 22.35 -14.19
CA ALA A 180 -4.25 23.17 -13.86
C ALA A 180 -4.19 23.40 -12.35
N TYR A 181 -2.99 23.40 -11.79
CA TYR A 181 -2.77 23.59 -10.37
C TYR A 181 -3.33 24.94 -9.88
N GLU A 182 -3.20 25.99 -10.69
CA GLU A 182 -3.65 27.35 -10.35
C GLU A 182 -5.16 27.43 -10.07
N THR A 183 -5.95 26.67 -10.82
CA THR A 183 -7.42 26.74 -10.78
C THR A 183 -8.03 25.57 -10.03
N GLY A 184 -7.27 24.50 -9.80
CA GLY A 184 -7.78 23.21 -9.34
C GLY A 184 -8.27 22.35 -10.50
N TRP A 185 -8.73 21.15 -10.15
CA TRP A 185 -9.24 20.15 -11.09
C TRP A 185 -10.74 19.93 -10.98
N THR A 186 -11.30 19.34 -12.02
CA THR A 186 -12.69 18.88 -12.07
C THR A 186 -12.73 17.45 -12.58
N ASN A 187 -13.92 16.85 -12.56
CA ASN A 187 -14.17 15.59 -13.25
C ASN A 187 -13.67 15.68 -14.70
N TRP A 188 -13.13 14.58 -15.21
CA TRP A 188 -12.72 14.47 -16.60
C TRP A 188 -13.87 14.87 -17.53
N GLY A 189 -13.62 15.82 -18.44
CA GLY A 189 -14.64 16.39 -19.33
C GLY A 189 -15.68 17.31 -18.66
N GLY A 190 -15.53 17.66 -17.38
CA GLY A 190 -16.39 18.59 -16.63
C GLY A 190 -17.80 18.07 -16.28
N GLY A 191 -18.11 16.82 -16.65
CA GLY A 191 -19.42 16.19 -16.50
C GLY A 191 -19.56 15.26 -15.30
N ALA A 192 -20.64 14.48 -15.29
CA ALA A 192 -20.72 13.32 -14.39
C ALA A 192 -19.84 12.18 -14.94
N LEU A 193 -19.23 11.40 -14.05
CA LEU A 193 -18.30 10.33 -14.40
C LEU A 193 -19.03 8.98 -14.52
N PRO A 194 -18.91 8.26 -15.64
CA PRO A 194 -19.40 6.88 -15.74
C PRO A 194 -18.62 5.96 -14.80
N ILE A 195 -19.24 4.86 -14.36
CA ILE A 195 -18.55 3.86 -13.54
C ILE A 195 -17.52 3.09 -14.37
N VAL A 196 -16.32 2.91 -13.81
CA VAL A 196 -15.27 2.09 -14.41
C VAL A 196 -15.62 0.62 -14.21
N PRO A 197 -15.62 -0.22 -15.27
CA PRO A 197 -15.95 -1.64 -15.15
C PRO A 197 -15.01 -2.39 -14.19
N PHE A 198 -15.57 -3.29 -13.39
CA PHE A 198 -14.81 -4.12 -12.44
C PHE A 198 -14.49 -5.47 -13.07
N HIS A 199 -13.26 -5.96 -12.92
CA HIS A 199 -12.92 -7.36 -13.24
C HIS A 199 -13.28 -8.36 -12.13
N PHE A 200 -13.65 -7.85 -10.95
CA PHE A 200 -13.92 -8.63 -9.76
C PHE A 200 -15.34 -8.36 -9.22
N ASP A 201 -15.87 -9.34 -8.50
CA ASP A 201 -17.04 -9.19 -7.66
C ASP A 201 -16.64 -9.24 -6.17
N VAL A 202 -17.63 -9.34 -5.29
CA VAL A 202 -17.43 -9.39 -3.85
C VAL A 202 -16.56 -10.59 -3.41
N ASP A 203 -16.63 -11.72 -4.09
CA ASP A 203 -15.89 -12.93 -3.72
C ASP A 203 -14.49 -12.92 -4.36
N GLY A 204 -14.41 -12.45 -5.60
CA GLY A 204 -13.15 -12.18 -6.30
C GLY A 204 -12.27 -11.18 -5.54
N ALA A 205 -12.87 -10.17 -4.90
CA ALA A 205 -12.17 -9.22 -4.05
C ALA A 205 -11.38 -9.89 -2.91
N GLY A 206 -11.89 -10.98 -2.34
CA GLY A 206 -11.22 -11.72 -1.26
C GLY A 206 -10.37 -12.91 -1.74
N THR A 207 -10.26 -13.13 -3.05
CA THR A 207 -9.65 -14.33 -3.65
C THR A 207 -8.65 -13.95 -4.75
N PRO A 208 -7.51 -13.31 -4.41
CA PRO A 208 -6.53 -12.88 -5.41
C PRO A 208 -5.91 -14.05 -6.20
N ILE A 209 -5.81 -15.22 -5.57
CA ILE A 209 -5.34 -16.46 -6.18
C ILE A 209 -6.51 -17.45 -6.15
N PRO A 210 -7.16 -17.76 -7.29
CA PRO A 210 -8.25 -18.72 -7.32
C PRO A 210 -7.77 -20.13 -6.98
N ALA A 211 -8.71 -20.98 -6.56
CA ALA A 211 -8.42 -22.39 -6.32
C ALA A 211 -7.80 -23.03 -7.58
N ALA A 212 -6.67 -23.69 -7.39
CA ALA A 212 -5.93 -24.25 -8.51
C ALA A 212 -6.73 -25.34 -9.22
N THR A 213 -6.69 -25.33 -10.56
CA THR A 213 -7.34 -26.36 -11.39
C THR A 213 -6.32 -27.41 -11.83
N GLY A 214 -6.75 -28.67 -11.92
CA GLY A 214 -5.91 -29.78 -12.37
C GLY A 214 -4.75 -30.16 -11.42
N SER A 215 -3.95 -31.14 -11.86
CA SER A 215 -2.76 -31.59 -11.14
C SER A 215 -1.64 -30.55 -11.26
N ALA A 216 -0.86 -30.37 -10.20
CA ALA A 216 0.31 -29.49 -10.25
C ALA A 216 1.35 -30.05 -11.23
N PRO A 217 1.98 -29.21 -12.07
CA PRO A 217 3.07 -29.65 -12.95
C PRO A 217 4.27 -30.17 -12.16
N ALA A 218 4.96 -31.17 -12.70
CA ALA A 218 6.22 -31.63 -12.13
C ALA A 218 7.30 -30.56 -12.24
N THR A 219 7.92 -30.19 -11.13
CA THR A 219 8.88 -29.07 -11.06
C THR A 219 10.30 -29.51 -10.73
N GLY A 220 10.47 -30.63 -10.03
CA GLY A 220 11.77 -31.05 -9.47
C GLY A 220 12.29 -30.11 -8.37
N ALA A 221 11.45 -29.21 -7.86
CA ALA A 221 11.84 -28.27 -6.81
C ALA A 221 12.07 -28.99 -5.48
N SER A 222 13.12 -28.59 -4.77
CA SER A 222 13.37 -29.08 -3.41
C SER A 222 12.56 -28.27 -2.38
N LEU A 223 12.21 -28.90 -1.26
CA LEU A 223 11.58 -28.18 -0.15
C LEU A 223 12.45 -27.01 0.34
N ALA A 224 13.78 -27.16 0.36
CA ALA A 224 14.70 -26.10 0.76
C ALA A 224 14.63 -24.88 -0.18
N SER A 225 14.57 -25.11 -1.50
CA SER A 225 14.41 -24.01 -2.47
C SER A 225 13.05 -23.32 -2.37
N LEU A 226 11.97 -24.06 -2.09
CA LEU A 226 10.65 -23.48 -1.90
C LEU A 226 10.58 -22.70 -0.58
N GLN A 227 11.20 -23.21 0.48
CA GLN A 227 11.25 -22.52 1.77
C GLN A 227 11.97 -21.17 1.67
N ALA A 228 13.09 -21.10 0.94
CA ALA A 228 13.82 -19.85 0.74
C ALA A 228 12.95 -18.77 0.06
N ARG A 229 12.18 -19.15 -0.96
CA ARG A 229 11.23 -18.27 -1.67
C ARG A 229 10.08 -17.82 -0.76
N ILE A 230 9.56 -18.72 0.08
CA ILE A 230 8.51 -18.40 1.06
C ILE A 230 9.03 -17.44 2.14
N ASP A 231 10.25 -17.65 2.61
CA ASP A 231 10.90 -16.78 3.60
C ASP A 231 11.12 -15.37 3.01
N GLU A 232 11.50 -15.26 1.74
CA GLU A 232 11.61 -13.99 1.02
C GLU A 232 10.27 -13.24 0.95
N LEU A 233 9.17 -13.91 0.56
CA LEU A 233 7.83 -13.31 0.58
C LEU A 233 7.44 -12.80 1.97
N THR A 234 7.72 -13.59 3.01
CA THR A 234 7.41 -13.23 4.40
C THR A 234 8.23 -12.03 4.87
N ASP A 235 9.50 -11.97 4.49
CA ASP A 235 10.37 -10.84 4.82
C ASP A 235 10.00 -9.58 4.02
N GLU A 236 9.54 -9.74 2.78
CA GLU A 236 9.00 -8.64 1.97
C GLU A 236 7.87 -7.91 2.71
N ASP A 237 6.89 -8.67 3.22
CA ASP A 237 5.73 -8.13 3.96
C ASP A 237 6.16 -7.40 5.25
N ARG A 238 7.17 -7.92 5.96
CA ARG A 238 7.72 -7.29 7.17
C ARG A 238 8.41 -5.97 6.86
N ILE A 239 9.18 -5.90 5.77
CA ILE A 239 9.84 -4.67 5.34
C ILE A 239 8.81 -3.63 4.89
N ARG A 240 7.76 -4.04 4.15
CA ARG A 240 6.64 -3.15 3.77
C ARG A 240 5.97 -2.54 5.00
N SER A 241 5.64 -3.38 5.98
CA SER A 241 5.05 -2.91 7.24
C SER A 241 5.97 -1.97 8.02
N LEU A 242 7.28 -2.26 8.05
CA LEU A 242 8.26 -1.41 8.73
C LEU A 242 8.38 -0.04 8.05
N GLN A 243 8.39 0.02 6.72
CA GLN A 243 8.38 1.27 5.95
C GLN A 243 7.09 2.07 6.21
N SER A 244 5.93 1.41 6.20
CA SER A 244 4.64 2.04 6.51
C SER A 244 4.57 2.58 7.95
N ALA A 245 5.08 1.82 8.92
CA ALA A 245 5.16 2.22 10.33
C ALA A 245 6.05 3.46 10.50
N TYR A 246 7.21 3.52 9.82
CA TYR A 246 8.04 4.72 9.77
C TYR A 246 7.24 5.95 9.32
N GLY A 247 6.45 5.83 8.24
CA GLY A 247 5.57 6.90 7.75
C GLY A 247 4.61 7.39 8.83
N PHE A 248 3.87 6.48 9.49
CA PHE A 248 2.91 6.84 10.54
C PHE A 248 3.56 7.54 11.75
N TYR A 249 4.75 7.10 12.18
CA TYR A 249 5.46 7.76 13.28
C TYR A 249 5.99 9.13 12.87
N GLN A 250 6.42 9.27 11.61
CA GLN A 250 6.85 10.53 11.06
C GLN A 250 5.70 11.55 10.99
N ASP A 251 4.52 11.14 10.53
CA ASP A 251 3.32 11.99 10.44
C ASP A 251 3.01 12.70 11.77
N ARG A 252 3.20 11.98 12.89
CA ARG A 252 2.88 12.45 14.24
C ARG A 252 4.06 13.05 15.00
N LYS A 253 5.24 13.14 14.37
CA LYS A 253 6.51 13.51 15.02
C LYS A 253 6.78 12.67 16.27
N MET A 254 6.49 11.37 16.21
CA MET A 254 6.81 10.39 17.25
C MET A 254 8.30 10.04 17.17
N TRP A 255 9.16 11.01 17.48
CA TRP A 255 10.61 10.92 17.24
C TRP A 255 11.28 9.77 17.98
N ASP A 256 10.83 9.44 19.18
CA ASP A 256 11.38 8.30 19.92
C ASP A 256 11.04 6.99 19.21
N ASP A 257 9.81 6.84 18.70
CA ASP A 257 9.40 5.67 17.91
C ASP A 257 10.17 5.56 16.60
N VAL A 258 10.44 6.68 15.92
CA VAL A 258 11.28 6.68 14.69
C VAL A 258 12.71 6.27 15.01
N VAL A 259 13.32 6.80 16.08
CA VAL A 259 14.69 6.44 16.49
C VAL A 259 14.79 4.96 16.88
N ASP A 260 13.74 4.42 17.51
CA ASP A 260 13.66 3.01 17.89
C ASP A 260 13.69 2.05 16.69
N LEU A 261 13.30 2.50 15.48
CA LEU A 261 13.34 1.67 14.26
C LEU A 261 14.76 1.36 13.77
N PHE A 262 15.77 2.10 14.23
CA PHE A 262 17.14 1.96 13.78
C PHE A 262 17.95 1.00 14.67
N PRO A 263 18.92 0.24 14.12
CA PRO A 263 19.97 -0.36 14.93
C PRO A 263 20.92 0.74 15.48
N GLU A 264 21.79 0.40 16.43
CA GLU A 264 22.73 1.37 17.02
C GLU A 264 23.60 2.10 15.97
N GLY A 265 24.04 1.36 14.94
CA GLY A 265 24.83 1.90 13.83
C GLY A 265 24.00 2.35 12.61
N GLY A 266 22.71 2.63 12.78
CA GLY A 266 21.85 3.13 11.70
C GLY A 266 22.23 4.53 11.21
N VAL A 267 21.85 4.89 9.99
CA VAL A 267 22.16 6.20 9.40
C VAL A 267 20.97 6.79 8.65
N VAL A 268 20.93 8.12 8.57
CA VAL A 268 20.00 8.87 7.69
C VAL A 268 20.81 9.65 6.67
N GLU A 269 20.46 9.54 5.40
CA GLU A 269 20.94 10.42 4.33
C GLU A 269 19.79 11.22 3.74
N ILE A 270 20.00 12.54 3.65
CA ILE A 270 19.12 13.43 2.88
C ILE A 270 19.93 13.95 1.69
N GLY A 271 19.47 13.61 0.48
CA GLY A 271 20.08 14.04 -0.77
C GLY A 271 20.25 15.56 -0.81
N GLY A 272 21.49 16.01 -1.04
CA GLY A 272 21.84 17.44 -1.06
C GLY A 272 22.09 18.07 0.32
N GLN A 273 21.81 17.38 1.44
CA GLN A 273 22.09 17.90 2.78
C GLN A 273 23.25 17.18 3.47
N GLY A 274 23.23 15.85 3.54
CA GLY A 274 24.31 15.06 4.13
C GLY A 274 23.84 13.79 4.82
N VAL A 275 24.71 13.25 5.69
CA VAL A 275 24.48 12.00 6.43
C VAL A 275 24.58 12.23 7.93
N TRP A 276 23.62 11.70 8.68
CA TRP A 276 23.60 11.64 10.15
C TRP A 276 23.80 10.20 10.61
N LYS A 277 24.69 10.00 11.59
CA LYS A 277 25.17 8.68 12.02
C LYS A 277 24.68 8.29 13.41
N GLY A 278 24.28 7.04 13.54
CA GLY A 278 23.77 6.43 14.76
C GLY A 278 22.44 7.04 15.21
N LYS A 279 21.82 6.44 16.22
CA LYS A 279 20.54 6.92 16.77
C LYS A 279 20.57 8.39 17.21
N ALA A 280 21.69 8.86 17.76
CA ALA A 280 21.87 10.27 18.10
C ALA A 280 21.85 11.17 16.85
N GLY A 281 22.48 10.75 15.75
CA GLY A 281 22.40 11.46 14.47
C GLY A 281 20.97 11.48 13.91
N VAL A 282 20.28 10.34 13.93
CA VAL A 282 18.86 10.24 13.52
C VAL A 282 18.04 11.25 14.31
N ARG A 283 18.18 11.29 15.64
CA ARG A 283 17.48 12.25 16.49
C ARG A 283 17.76 13.71 16.11
N ARG A 284 19.03 14.07 15.90
CA ARG A 284 19.41 15.44 15.49
C ARG A 284 18.80 15.83 14.15
N TRP A 285 18.72 14.89 13.21
CA TRP A 285 18.02 15.11 11.94
C TRP A 285 16.52 15.31 12.14
N LEU A 286 15.86 14.47 12.95
CA LEU A 286 14.43 14.62 13.23
C LEU A 286 14.09 15.99 13.81
N GLU A 287 14.95 16.52 14.70
CA GLU A 287 14.78 17.84 15.31
C GLU A 287 14.90 19.00 14.33
N THR A 288 15.47 18.81 13.12
CA THR A 288 15.43 19.84 12.07
C THR A 288 14.01 20.05 11.52
N MET A 289 13.11 19.09 11.74
CA MET A 289 11.69 19.17 11.39
C MET A 289 10.83 19.68 12.57
N GLY A 290 11.46 20.14 13.65
CA GLY A 290 10.83 20.62 14.88
C GLY A 290 10.78 19.57 15.99
N GLY A 291 10.33 20.01 17.17
CA GLY A 291 10.20 19.16 18.35
C GLY A 291 9.19 18.01 18.19
N PRO A 292 9.22 17.00 19.08
CA PRO A 292 8.30 15.87 19.03
C PRO A 292 6.84 16.31 19.27
N GLY A 293 5.92 15.59 18.64
CA GLY A 293 4.48 15.90 18.64
C GLY A 293 4.08 17.03 17.68
N LEU A 294 2.84 16.98 17.20
CA LEU A 294 2.26 18.09 16.44
C LEU A 294 1.63 19.12 17.37
N SER A 295 1.86 20.40 17.07
CA SER A 295 1.08 21.50 17.62
C SER A 295 -0.14 21.79 16.73
N HIS A 296 -1.10 22.55 17.27
CA HIS A 296 -2.23 23.08 16.49
C HIS A 296 -1.77 23.66 15.14
N GLY A 297 -2.54 23.41 14.08
CA GLY A 297 -2.24 23.88 12.73
C GLY A 297 -1.12 23.15 12.00
N GLN A 298 -0.33 22.28 12.63
CA GLN A 298 0.77 21.58 11.98
C GLN A 298 0.29 20.33 11.22
N LEU A 299 0.54 20.29 9.91
CA LEU A 299 0.39 19.11 9.06
C LEU A 299 1.79 18.60 8.69
N ASN A 300 2.02 17.31 8.85
CA ASN A 300 3.32 16.68 8.59
C ASN A 300 3.19 15.32 7.90
N ASP A 301 2.12 15.14 7.12
CA ASP A 301 1.84 13.86 6.47
C ASP A 301 2.90 13.55 5.40
N GLN A 302 3.55 12.40 5.52
CA GLN A 302 4.61 11.89 4.64
C GLN A 302 4.24 10.48 4.19
N VAL A 303 3.32 10.43 3.22
CA VAL A 303 2.67 9.20 2.76
C VAL A 303 3.65 8.36 1.96
N GLN A 304 3.80 7.08 2.32
CA GLN A 304 4.69 6.12 1.66
C GLN A 304 3.91 5.35 0.58
N LEU A 305 4.32 5.48 -0.68
CA LEU A 305 3.62 5.01 -1.88
C LEU A 305 4.58 4.25 -2.81
N ASP A 306 4.01 3.40 -3.66
CA ASP A 306 4.67 2.65 -4.74
C ASP A 306 5.89 1.86 -4.24
N THR A 307 5.79 1.30 -3.03
CA THR A 307 6.94 0.67 -2.36
C THR A 307 7.29 -0.65 -3.04
N THR A 308 8.52 -0.81 -3.51
CA THR A 308 9.11 -2.09 -3.93
C THR A 308 10.11 -2.54 -2.88
N VAL A 309 10.25 -3.86 -2.73
CA VAL A 309 11.15 -4.47 -1.76
C VAL A 309 11.94 -5.58 -2.45
N THR A 310 13.21 -5.72 -2.08
CA THR A 310 14.07 -6.83 -2.49
C THR A 310 14.79 -7.34 -1.26
N VAL A 311 14.73 -8.65 -1.02
CA VAL A 311 15.39 -9.30 0.12
C VAL A 311 16.68 -9.94 -0.38
N ALA A 312 17.79 -9.72 0.33
CA ALA A 312 19.06 -10.37 -0.01
C ALA A 312 18.97 -11.88 0.24
N PRO A 313 19.71 -12.71 -0.53
CA PRO A 313 19.85 -14.13 -0.22
C PRO A 313 20.25 -14.35 1.24
N GLY A 314 19.55 -15.26 1.93
CA GLY A 314 19.76 -15.55 3.35
C GLY A 314 18.92 -14.68 4.32
N GLY A 315 18.16 -13.70 3.82
CA GLY A 315 17.10 -13.04 4.59
C GLY A 315 17.58 -12.23 5.81
N SER A 316 18.82 -11.74 5.80
CA SER A 316 19.36 -10.87 6.86
C SER A 316 19.51 -9.41 6.45
N GLU A 317 19.36 -9.12 5.17
CA GLU A 317 19.45 -7.80 4.56
C GLU A 317 18.31 -7.63 3.54
N ALA A 318 17.80 -6.41 3.41
CA ALA A 318 16.79 -6.07 2.40
C ALA A 318 16.91 -4.60 1.99
N TRP A 319 16.29 -4.25 0.87
CA TRP A 319 16.15 -2.87 0.41
C TRP A 319 14.69 -2.58 0.10
N ALA A 320 14.26 -1.34 0.38
CA ALA A 320 12.98 -0.83 -0.07
C ALA A 320 13.16 0.47 -0.83
N ARG A 321 12.43 0.64 -1.93
CA ARG A 321 12.40 1.86 -2.73
C ARG A 321 10.96 2.28 -2.97
N GLY A 322 10.69 3.58 -2.99
CA GLY A 322 9.35 4.08 -3.32
C GLY A 322 9.28 5.59 -3.43
N ILE A 323 8.05 6.09 -3.39
CA ILE A 323 7.71 7.51 -3.47
C ILE A 323 7.14 7.92 -2.12
N GLU A 324 7.57 9.07 -1.63
CA GLU A 324 6.99 9.71 -0.45
C GLU A 324 6.33 11.02 -0.87
N LEU A 325 5.03 11.14 -0.57
CA LEU A 325 4.23 12.33 -0.80
C LEU A 325 4.03 13.11 0.50
N GLY A 326 4.68 14.26 0.58
CA GLY A 326 4.57 15.20 1.70
C GLY A 326 3.43 16.19 1.51
N MET A 327 2.44 16.14 2.40
CA MET A 327 1.47 17.21 2.64
C MET A 327 1.86 17.91 3.93
N LEU A 328 2.49 19.08 3.82
CA LEU A 328 3.10 19.77 4.96
C LEU A 328 2.44 21.13 5.17
N GLY A 329 2.41 21.63 6.40
CA GLY A 329 1.87 22.97 6.64
C GLY A 329 1.81 23.42 8.10
N ASP A 330 1.47 24.69 8.25
CA ASP A 330 1.16 25.37 9.50
C ASP A 330 -0.01 26.33 9.22
N ALA A 331 -1.23 25.89 9.54
CA ALA A 331 -2.46 26.60 9.22
C ALA A 331 -2.62 27.92 10.00
N ASP A 332 -2.07 27.98 11.21
CA ASP A 332 -2.06 29.20 12.05
C ASP A 332 -1.20 30.29 11.43
N ARG A 333 -0.21 29.88 10.62
CA ARG A 333 0.66 30.78 9.87
C ARG A 333 0.29 30.93 8.40
N GLU A 334 -0.81 30.31 7.97
CA GLU A 334 -1.22 30.22 6.57
C GLU A 334 -0.11 29.71 5.63
N LYS A 335 0.61 28.66 6.03
CA LYS A 335 1.68 28.06 5.21
C LYS A 335 1.39 26.61 4.87
N GLY A 336 1.73 26.21 3.66
CA GLY A 336 1.64 24.81 3.23
C GLY A 336 2.57 24.49 2.08
N TRP A 337 2.92 23.21 1.97
CA TRP A 337 3.82 22.71 0.94
C TRP A 337 3.40 21.34 0.45
N TRP A 338 3.58 21.13 -0.84
CA TRP A 338 3.73 19.79 -1.40
C TRP A 338 5.20 19.42 -1.41
N GLN A 339 5.49 18.15 -1.16
CA GLN A 339 6.80 17.56 -1.37
C GLN A 339 6.68 16.19 -2.03
N VAL A 340 7.54 15.90 -2.99
CA VAL A 340 7.73 14.57 -3.57
C VAL A 340 9.17 14.16 -3.32
N THR A 341 9.35 12.99 -2.75
CA THR A 341 10.67 12.43 -2.40
C THR A 341 10.77 11.01 -2.93
N ALA A 342 11.92 10.65 -3.50
CA ALA A 342 12.26 9.26 -3.75
C ALA A 342 13.00 8.72 -2.52
N PHE A 343 12.56 7.60 -1.93
CA PHE A 343 13.33 6.92 -0.89
C PHE A 343 13.98 5.65 -1.42
N ALA A 344 15.14 5.29 -0.87
CA ALA A 344 15.87 4.06 -1.18
C ALA A 344 16.60 3.56 0.07
N ASN A 345 15.88 2.77 0.86
CA ASN A 345 16.27 2.38 2.21
C ASN A 345 16.92 0.99 2.21
N ARG A 346 17.81 0.78 3.17
CA ARG A 346 18.46 -0.52 3.44
C ARG A 346 18.09 -0.98 4.84
N TYR A 347 17.90 -2.28 5.00
CA TYR A 347 17.41 -2.92 6.22
C TYR A 347 18.35 -4.03 6.69
N VAL A 348 18.33 -4.28 8.00
CA VAL A 348 19.08 -5.38 8.62
C VAL A 348 18.16 -6.16 9.54
N LYS A 349 18.26 -7.50 9.52
CA LYS A 349 17.61 -8.37 10.49
C LYS A 349 18.60 -8.72 11.61
N GLU A 350 18.34 -8.23 12.81
CA GLU A 350 19.13 -8.52 14.01
C GLU A 350 18.28 -9.32 14.99
N HIS A 351 18.73 -10.52 15.38
CA HIS A 351 18.00 -11.41 16.30
C HIS A 351 16.53 -11.67 15.89
N GLY A 352 16.27 -11.78 14.59
CA GLY A 352 14.92 -12.01 14.05
C GLY A 352 14.10 -10.73 13.83
N VAL A 353 14.58 -9.56 14.24
CA VAL A 353 13.87 -8.28 14.11
C VAL A 353 14.46 -7.45 12.98
N TRP A 354 13.63 -7.07 12.01
CA TRP A 354 14.00 -6.15 10.94
C TRP A 354 14.10 -4.72 11.47
N LYS A 355 15.16 -4.00 11.07
CA LYS A 355 15.44 -2.62 11.47
C LYS A 355 15.87 -1.80 10.27
N LEU A 356 15.59 -0.50 10.32
CA LEU A 356 15.97 0.47 9.30
C LEU A 356 17.46 0.79 9.43
N ARG A 357 18.32 0.20 8.57
CA ARG A 357 19.77 0.35 8.65
C ARG A 357 20.23 1.66 8.03
N GLU A 358 19.70 1.98 6.86
CA GLU A 358 19.97 3.23 6.14
C GLU A 358 18.63 3.78 5.66
N LEU A 359 18.20 4.92 6.23
CA LEU A 359 17.10 5.72 5.68
C LEU A 359 17.69 6.72 4.70
N ARG A 360 17.30 6.68 3.43
CA ARG A 360 17.85 7.57 2.40
C ARG A 360 16.73 8.22 1.62
N ARG A 361 16.64 9.53 1.70
CA ARG A 361 15.59 10.34 1.07
C ARG A 361 16.19 11.33 0.08
N PHE A 362 15.63 11.38 -1.12
CA PHE A 362 16.08 12.22 -2.22
C PHE A 362 14.91 13.10 -2.67
N PRO A 363 14.79 14.34 -2.15
CA PRO A 363 13.73 15.25 -2.56
C PRO A 363 13.79 15.51 -4.07
N VAL A 364 12.67 15.27 -4.76
CA VAL A 364 12.50 15.51 -6.20
C VAL A 364 11.84 16.87 -6.42
N MET A 365 10.89 17.22 -5.57
CA MET A 365 10.17 18.49 -5.63
C MET A 365 9.73 18.89 -4.23
N LYS A 366 9.86 20.17 -3.90
CA LYS A 366 9.12 20.81 -2.81
C LYS A 366 8.62 22.16 -3.32
N THR A 367 7.36 22.48 -3.07
CA THR A 367 6.75 23.74 -3.54
C THR A 367 5.85 24.35 -2.48
N ASP A 368 5.81 25.67 -2.44
CA ASP A 368 4.72 26.41 -1.82
C ASP A 368 3.38 26.00 -2.44
N ILE A 369 2.40 25.73 -1.57
CA ILE A 369 1.09 25.21 -1.98
C ILE A 369 0.26 26.25 -2.74
N PHE A 370 0.47 27.55 -2.57
CA PHE A 370 -0.30 28.58 -3.27
C PHE A 370 0.25 28.87 -4.67
N GLN A 371 1.53 28.55 -4.90
CA GLN A 371 2.20 28.79 -6.17
C GLN A 371 2.22 27.55 -7.07
N GLY A 372 2.35 26.36 -6.48
CA GLY A 372 2.51 25.10 -7.23
C GLY A 372 3.90 24.95 -7.87
N TRP A 373 4.21 23.71 -8.28
CA TRP A 373 5.57 23.35 -8.72
C TRP A 373 5.98 23.93 -10.09
N GLY A 374 5.04 24.53 -10.82
CA GLY A 374 5.31 25.29 -12.03
C GLY A 374 5.91 26.68 -11.75
N LYS A 375 5.67 27.23 -10.56
CA LYS A 375 6.11 28.59 -10.18
C LYS A 375 7.01 28.65 -8.95
N SER A 376 7.00 27.62 -8.10
CA SER A 376 7.88 27.54 -6.94
C SER A 376 8.64 26.23 -6.89
N ARG A 377 9.91 26.33 -6.49
CA ARG A 377 10.79 25.21 -6.16
C ARG A 377 11.59 25.60 -4.94
N ILE A 378 11.44 24.82 -3.87
CA ILE A 378 12.09 25.06 -2.59
C ILE A 378 13.17 24.02 -2.40
N VAL A 379 14.39 24.47 -2.12
CA VAL A 379 15.49 23.63 -1.66
C VAL A 379 15.72 23.96 -0.20
N ASP A 380 15.48 22.98 0.68
CA ASP A 380 15.73 23.18 2.10
C ASP A 380 17.25 23.33 2.35
N PRO A 381 17.67 24.32 3.15
CA PRO A 381 19.08 24.54 3.43
C PRO A 381 19.67 23.38 4.23
N VAL A 382 20.98 23.15 4.05
CA VAL A 382 21.73 22.20 4.88
C VAL A 382 21.66 22.66 6.34
N PRO A 383 21.24 21.81 7.29
CA PRO A 383 21.26 22.15 8.71
C PRO A 383 22.67 22.51 9.20
N VAL A 384 22.76 23.48 10.11
CA VAL A 384 24.03 23.99 10.66
C VAL A 384 24.10 23.84 12.18
N GLY A 385 25.28 24.06 12.76
CA GLY A 385 25.49 24.02 14.21
C GLY A 385 25.22 22.63 14.79
N GLY A 386 24.48 22.56 15.91
CA GLY A 386 24.19 21.31 16.61
C GLY A 386 23.40 20.28 15.78
N SER A 387 22.70 20.71 14.74
CA SER A 387 21.91 19.82 13.86
C SER A 387 22.64 19.48 12.56
N ALA A 388 23.87 19.96 12.36
CA ALA A 388 24.63 19.69 11.15
C ALA A 388 24.81 18.18 10.88
N PRO A 389 24.86 17.77 9.60
CA PRO A 389 25.16 16.39 9.25
C PRO A 389 26.59 16.02 9.68
N ASP A 390 26.80 14.75 10.06
CA ASP A 390 28.12 14.21 10.40
C ASP A 390 29.03 14.07 9.18
N VAL A 391 28.43 13.88 8.00
CA VAL A 391 29.13 13.90 6.71
C VAL A 391 28.37 14.84 5.78
N PRO A 392 29.00 15.91 5.28
CA PRO A 392 28.33 16.84 4.36
C PRO A 392 28.00 16.15 3.04
N ALA A 393 26.90 16.58 2.41
CA ALA A 393 26.60 16.14 1.05
C ALA A 393 27.66 16.64 0.06
N PRO A 394 27.96 15.88 -1.01
CA PRO A 394 28.70 16.41 -2.15
C PRO A 394 27.94 17.59 -2.76
N ALA A 395 28.68 18.51 -3.41
CA ALA A 395 28.07 19.67 -4.08
C ALA A 395 26.97 19.21 -5.06
N ALA A 396 25.75 19.70 -4.84
CA ALA A 396 24.60 19.30 -5.64
C ALA A 396 24.65 19.92 -7.04
N GLY A 397 24.31 19.12 -8.04
CA GLY A 397 23.97 19.57 -9.39
C GLY A 397 23.05 18.54 -10.05
N GLY A 398 21.96 18.99 -10.68
CA GLY A 398 20.94 18.11 -11.26
C GLY A 398 20.04 17.42 -10.23
N THR A 399 19.11 16.60 -10.72
CA THR A 399 18.15 15.83 -9.90
C THR A 399 18.81 14.55 -9.41
N LEU A 400 18.84 14.30 -8.11
CA LEU A 400 19.38 13.05 -7.59
C LEU A 400 18.36 11.91 -7.78
N MET A 401 18.74 10.91 -8.55
CA MET A 401 17.98 9.68 -8.74
C MET A 401 18.62 8.56 -7.92
N PRO A 402 18.01 8.10 -6.82
CA PRO A 402 18.53 6.93 -6.12
C PRO A 402 18.51 5.71 -7.03
N ALA A 403 19.54 4.87 -6.92
CA ALA A 403 19.64 3.63 -7.66
C ALA A 403 18.41 2.75 -7.44
N PHE A 404 17.92 2.15 -8.52
CA PHE A 404 16.86 1.14 -8.43
C PHE A 404 17.43 -0.13 -7.79
N ILE A 405 16.66 -0.71 -6.87
CA ILE A 405 17.06 -1.89 -6.08
C ILE A 405 17.05 -3.19 -6.90
N ALA A 406 16.38 -3.18 -8.05
CA ALA A 406 16.30 -4.28 -9.00
C ALA A 406 16.44 -3.75 -10.44
N PRO A 407 16.87 -4.59 -11.40
CA PRO A 407 16.82 -4.24 -12.82
C PRO A 407 15.36 -4.11 -13.31
N ASN A 408 15.20 -3.68 -14.56
CA ASN A 408 13.90 -3.71 -15.22
C ASN A 408 13.30 -5.14 -15.13
N PRO A 409 12.09 -5.33 -14.58
CA PRO A 409 11.55 -6.65 -14.29
C PRO A 409 11.24 -7.47 -15.55
N VAL A 410 11.12 -6.82 -16.72
CA VAL A 410 10.85 -7.52 -17.99
C VAL A 410 12.14 -7.78 -18.76
N THR A 411 13.02 -6.78 -18.87
CA THR A 411 14.21 -6.87 -19.73
C THR A 411 15.46 -7.35 -19.00
N GLY A 412 15.46 -7.33 -17.66
CA GLY A 412 16.65 -7.58 -16.85
C GLY A 412 17.74 -6.50 -16.97
N ALA A 413 17.48 -5.41 -17.70
CA ALA A 413 18.44 -4.33 -17.90
C ALA A 413 18.60 -3.49 -16.63
N ARG A 414 19.84 -3.07 -16.34
CA ARG A 414 20.09 -2.10 -15.28
C ARG A 414 19.52 -0.73 -15.67
N ILE A 415 18.93 -0.05 -14.70
CA ILE A 415 18.37 1.29 -14.90
C ILE A 415 19.47 2.33 -14.74
N ALA A 416 19.65 3.17 -15.75
CA ALA A 416 20.58 4.30 -15.75
C ALA A 416 19.83 5.63 -15.64
N PRO A 417 20.43 6.67 -15.05
CA PRO A 417 19.86 8.02 -15.09
C PRO A 417 19.88 8.57 -16.52
N GLU A 418 18.86 9.35 -16.86
CA GLU A 418 18.72 10.06 -18.13
C GLU A 418 18.35 11.54 -17.86
N GLY A 419 18.64 12.42 -18.82
CA GLY A 419 18.38 13.86 -18.69
C GLY A 419 19.21 14.52 -17.59
N ASP A 420 18.58 15.31 -16.72
CA ASP A 420 19.26 16.03 -15.63
C ASP A 420 19.51 15.15 -14.39
N ALA A 421 19.07 13.88 -14.45
CA ALA A 421 19.22 12.95 -13.34
C ALA A 421 20.69 12.57 -13.14
N ARG A 422 21.10 12.40 -11.89
CA ARG A 422 22.38 11.80 -11.51
C ARG A 422 22.14 10.66 -10.55
N LEU A 423 22.82 9.54 -10.79
CA LEU A 423 22.71 8.36 -9.95
C LEU A 423 23.24 8.66 -8.54
N ALA A 424 22.40 8.42 -7.54
CA ALA A 424 22.73 8.45 -6.12
C ALA A 424 22.46 7.08 -5.49
N ALA A 425 22.88 6.88 -4.25
CA ALA A 425 22.59 5.65 -3.50
C ALA A 425 23.00 4.30 -4.12
N ALA A 426 23.93 4.30 -5.08
CA ALA A 426 24.40 3.07 -5.72
C ALA A 426 25.31 2.21 -4.80
N THR A 427 25.80 2.78 -3.70
CA THR A 427 26.64 2.08 -2.71
C THR A 427 26.06 2.25 -1.32
N ALA A 428 26.25 1.23 -0.49
CA ALA A 428 25.82 1.27 0.90
C ALA A 428 26.67 2.23 1.74
N LEU A 429 26.03 2.90 2.70
CA LEU A 429 26.69 3.83 3.62
C LEU A 429 27.30 3.12 4.84
N THR A 430 26.81 1.92 5.14
CA THR A 430 27.22 1.12 6.29
C THR A 430 27.86 -0.21 5.87
N GLY A 431 28.58 -0.85 6.80
CA GLY A 431 29.32 -2.08 6.53
C GLY A 431 28.48 -3.26 6.00
N PRO A 432 29.14 -4.34 5.57
CA PRO A 432 28.47 -5.53 5.08
C PRO A 432 27.64 -6.20 6.18
N ILE A 433 26.53 -6.84 5.78
CA ILE A 433 25.67 -7.64 6.66
C ILE A 433 25.91 -9.11 6.33
N ALA A 434 26.17 -9.93 7.34
CA ALA A 434 26.39 -11.36 7.15
C ALA A 434 25.07 -12.05 6.79
N ALA A 435 25.11 -12.91 5.76
CA ALA A 435 24.00 -13.81 5.47
C ALA A 435 23.83 -14.80 6.63
N VAL A 436 22.58 -15.09 6.99
CA VAL A 436 22.25 -16.15 7.94
C VAL A 436 21.76 -17.35 7.15
N ALA A 437 22.13 -18.55 7.59
CA ALA A 437 21.63 -19.76 6.95
C ALA A 437 20.11 -19.88 7.20
N PRO A 438 19.30 -20.15 6.15
CA PRO A 438 17.88 -20.39 6.33
C PRO A 438 17.67 -21.62 7.22
N ARG A 439 16.65 -21.57 8.08
CA ARG A 439 16.32 -22.70 8.96
C ARG A 439 15.46 -23.69 8.18
N PRO A 440 15.84 -24.97 8.09
CA PRO A 440 15.00 -25.99 7.46
C PRO A 440 13.64 -26.08 8.15
N ALA A 441 12.58 -26.19 7.36
CA ALA A 441 11.22 -26.39 7.83
C ALA A 441 10.62 -27.65 7.22
N ALA A 442 9.69 -28.28 7.92
CA ALA A 442 8.88 -29.36 7.36
C ALA A 442 7.87 -28.79 6.34
N ILE A 443 7.41 -29.61 5.40
CA ILE A 443 6.49 -29.16 4.34
C ILE A 443 5.18 -28.54 4.87
N GLY A 444 4.68 -29.00 6.02
CA GLY A 444 3.50 -28.42 6.66
C GLY A 444 3.75 -27.00 7.15
N GLU A 445 4.94 -26.73 7.70
CA GLU A 445 5.35 -25.40 8.14
C GLU A 445 5.58 -24.47 6.94
N ALA A 446 6.19 -24.97 5.86
CA ALA A 446 6.32 -24.22 4.61
C ALA A 446 4.96 -23.78 4.06
N LYS A 447 3.97 -24.69 4.05
CA LYS A 447 2.59 -24.38 3.64
C LYS A 447 1.93 -23.33 4.53
N ARG A 448 2.13 -23.41 5.85
CA ARG A 448 1.60 -22.43 6.80
C ARG A 448 2.18 -21.03 6.54
N ARG A 449 3.50 -20.92 6.37
CA ARG A 449 4.18 -19.65 6.06
C ARG A 449 3.73 -19.08 4.71
N LEU A 450 3.58 -19.92 3.69
CA LEU A 450 3.05 -19.49 2.40
C LEU A 450 1.62 -18.96 2.51
N ALA A 451 0.76 -19.62 3.29
CA ALA A 451 -0.60 -19.14 3.54
C ALA A 451 -0.61 -17.76 4.21
N ARG A 452 0.32 -17.50 5.14
CA ARG A 452 0.51 -16.16 5.73
C ARG A 452 0.96 -15.13 4.70
N ALA A 453 1.93 -15.45 3.85
CA ALA A 453 2.37 -14.53 2.79
C ALA A 453 1.24 -14.23 1.77
N ALA A 454 0.46 -15.23 1.39
CA ALA A 454 -0.70 -15.05 0.51
C ALA A 454 -1.85 -14.29 1.19
N ALA A 455 -1.99 -14.38 2.52
CA ALA A 455 -2.99 -13.64 3.27
C ALA A 455 -2.78 -12.12 3.17
N TRP A 456 -1.53 -11.64 3.17
CA TRP A 456 -1.22 -10.23 2.93
C TRP A 456 -1.86 -9.72 1.65
N ASP A 457 -1.71 -10.47 0.55
CA ASP A 457 -2.30 -10.11 -0.74
C ASP A 457 -3.82 -10.05 -0.65
N GLY A 458 -4.46 -11.04 -0.02
CA GLY A 458 -5.91 -11.06 0.16
C GLY A 458 -6.45 -9.89 0.99
N ILE A 459 -5.70 -9.47 2.01
CA ILE A 459 -6.04 -8.35 2.89
C ILE A 459 -5.92 -7.01 2.14
N GLU A 460 -4.83 -6.78 1.41
CA GLU A 460 -4.65 -5.59 0.58
C GLU A 460 -5.77 -5.52 -0.48
N ASN A 461 -6.10 -6.67 -1.11
CA ASN A 461 -7.14 -6.79 -2.13
C ASN A 461 -8.53 -6.41 -1.60
N VAL A 462 -8.98 -7.02 -0.49
CA VAL A 462 -10.31 -6.78 0.05
C VAL A 462 -10.45 -5.37 0.65
N SER A 463 -9.35 -4.83 1.20
CA SER A 463 -9.27 -3.45 1.68
C SER A 463 -9.46 -2.46 0.52
N ALA A 464 -8.69 -2.60 -0.56
CA ALA A 464 -8.83 -1.75 -1.74
C ALA A 464 -10.22 -1.89 -2.41
N ALA A 465 -10.73 -3.12 -2.54
CA ALA A 465 -12.05 -3.39 -3.10
C ALA A 465 -13.18 -2.72 -2.31
N TYR A 466 -13.11 -2.70 -0.98
CA TYR A 466 -14.06 -1.96 -0.16
C TYR A 466 -14.09 -0.47 -0.55
N GLY A 467 -12.92 0.15 -0.75
CA GLY A 467 -12.79 1.54 -1.20
C GLY A 467 -13.47 1.77 -2.55
N TYR A 468 -13.18 0.94 -3.56
CA TYR A 468 -13.80 1.04 -4.89
C TYR A 468 -15.32 0.92 -4.86
N PHE A 469 -15.87 -0.04 -4.11
CA PHE A 469 -17.32 -0.17 -3.98
C PHE A 469 -17.95 1.03 -3.27
N LEU A 470 -17.23 1.66 -2.33
CA LEU A 470 -17.71 2.85 -1.64
C LEU A 470 -17.68 4.09 -2.54
N ASP A 471 -16.62 4.26 -3.32
CA ASP A 471 -16.44 5.35 -4.30
C ASP A 471 -17.55 5.36 -5.36
N ASP A 472 -18.03 4.18 -5.72
CA ASP A 472 -19.11 3.99 -6.69
C ASP A 472 -20.50 3.88 -6.07
N SER A 473 -20.63 4.11 -4.77
CA SER A 473 -21.91 4.01 -4.04
C SER A 473 -22.61 2.66 -4.28
N MET A 474 -21.88 1.56 -4.10
CA MET A 474 -22.37 0.18 -4.27
C MET A 474 -22.57 -0.55 -2.93
N PRO A 475 -23.72 -0.38 -2.23
CA PRO A 475 -23.97 -1.01 -0.93
C PRO A 475 -23.78 -2.52 -0.87
N ARG A 476 -24.22 -3.24 -1.91
CA ARG A 476 -24.03 -4.69 -1.99
C ARG A 476 -22.56 -5.08 -2.16
N GLY A 477 -21.76 -4.22 -2.79
CA GLY A 477 -20.31 -4.40 -2.92
C GLY A 477 -19.61 -4.22 -1.58
N PHE A 478 -19.62 -3.00 -1.02
CA PHE A 478 -18.89 -2.71 0.21
C PHE A 478 -19.45 -3.43 1.44
N GLY A 479 -20.75 -3.74 1.46
CA GLY A 479 -21.36 -4.57 2.50
C GLY A 479 -21.08 -6.05 2.30
N GLY A 480 -20.98 -6.52 1.06
CA GLY A 480 -20.72 -7.92 0.72
C GLY A 480 -19.32 -8.40 1.13
N VAL A 481 -18.32 -7.52 1.12
CA VAL A 481 -16.95 -7.84 1.55
C VAL A 481 -16.81 -7.94 3.08
N ILE A 482 -17.81 -7.53 3.87
CA ILE A 482 -17.84 -7.74 5.32
C ILE A 482 -18.14 -9.22 5.60
N ALA A 483 -17.50 -9.84 6.59
CA ALA A 483 -17.77 -11.21 7.02
C ALA A 483 -19.21 -11.36 7.52
N THR A 484 -19.76 -12.58 7.53
CA THR A 484 -21.16 -12.81 7.93
C THR A 484 -21.45 -12.25 9.33
N LYS A 485 -20.54 -12.50 10.28
CA LYS A 485 -20.57 -11.92 11.64
C LYS A 485 -19.73 -10.66 11.80
N GLY A 486 -19.10 -10.19 10.73
CA GLY A 486 -18.27 -8.99 10.74
C GLY A 486 -19.11 -7.72 10.93
N PHE A 487 -18.44 -6.61 11.18
CA PHE A 487 -19.07 -5.37 11.58
C PHE A 487 -18.30 -4.16 11.06
N LYS A 488 -19.03 -3.05 10.90
CA LYS A 488 -18.51 -1.84 10.28
C LYS A 488 -18.95 -0.60 11.05
N MET A 489 -18.01 0.31 11.28
CA MET A 489 -18.30 1.65 11.71
C MET A 489 -18.93 2.48 10.57
N SER A 490 -20.03 3.17 10.86
CA SER A 490 -20.44 4.34 10.08
C SER A 490 -19.91 5.60 10.74
N PRO A 491 -19.23 6.48 9.99
CA PRO A 491 -18.76 7.76 10.51
C PRO A 491 -19.85 8.49 11.29
N PHE A 492 -19.45 9.08 12.41
CA PHE A 492 -20.28 9.93 13.26
C PHE A 492 -21.46 9.25 13.98
N SER A 493 -21.65 7.92 13.82
CA SER A 493 -22.78 7.18 14.37
C SER A 493 -22.32 6.08 15.32
N GLY A 494 -21.64 5.06 14.79
CA GLY A 494 -21.27 3.86 15.55
C GLY A 494 -21.20 2.62 14.66
N PHE A 495 -21.10 1.46 15.30
CA PHE A 495 -20.94 0.17 14.66
C PHE A 495 -22.28 -0.50 14.37
N TYR A 496 -22.35 -1.13 13.20
CA TYR A 496 -23.42 -2.05 12.81
C TYR A 496 -22.85 -3.47 12.76
N ILE A 497 -23.42 -4.37 13.56
CA ILE A 497 -22.89 -5.71 13.80
C ILE A 497 -23.60 -6.72 12.90
N THR A 498 -22.83 -7.54 12.17
CA THR A 498 -23.23 -8.45 11.07
C THR A 498 -23.32 -7.78 9.70
N ARG A 499 -23.01 -8.56 8.66
CA ARG A 499 -23.17 -8.17 7.25
C ARG A 499 -24.58 -7.64 6.98
N ASP A 500 -25.61 -8.30 7.50
CA ASP A 500 -27.00 -7.92 7.27
C ASP A 500 -27.36 -6.56 7.89
N ARG A 501 -26.86 -6.26 9.11
CA ARG A 501 -27.04 -4.93 9.72
C ARG A 501 -26.30 -3.87 8.93
N VAL A 502 -25.09 -4.15 8.43
CA VAL A 502 -24.31 -3.21 7.60
C VAL A 502 -25.07 -2.89 6.30
N LEU A 503 -25.59 -3.90 5.62
CA LEU A 503 -26.40 -3.72 4.41
C LEU A 503 -27.72 -2.98 4.68
N SER A 504 -28.35 -3.24 5.83
CA SER A 504 -29.60 -2.59 6.23
C SER A 504 -29.40 -1.14 6.69
N ALA A 505 -28.21 -0.78 7.19
CA ALA A 505 -27.87 0.56 7.68
C ALA A 505 -27.75 1.64 6.60
N ARG A 506 -27.87 1.26 5.33
CA ARG A 506 -27.79 2.18 4.20
C ARG A 506 -28.97 1.96 3.28
N VAL A 507 -29.59 3.06 2.87
CA VAL A 507 -30.78 3.08 2.02
C VAL A 507 -30.42 2.49 0.66
N SER A 508 -31.20 1.48 0.29
CA SER A 508 -31.25 0.83 -1.01
C SER A 508 -31.52 1.82 -2.14
N GLY A 509 -30.71 1.77 -3.19
CA GLY A 509 -30.93 2.42 -4.48
C GLY A 509 -30.21 1.63 -5.56
N GLU A 510 -30.60 1.82 -6.82
CA GLU A 510 -29.83 1.28 -7.95
C GLU A 510 -28.45 1.93 -7.97
N VAL A 511 -27.44 1.15 -8.35
CA VAL A 511 -26.10 1.67 -8.58
C VAL A 511 -26.20 2.75 -9.66
N PRO A 512 -25.73 3.99 -9.40
CA PRO A 512 -25.92 5.07 -10.35
C PRO A 512 -25.10 4.83 -11.61
N ALA A 513 -25.67 5.09 -12.80
CA ALA A 513 -24.91 4.96 -14.05
C ALA A 513 -23.75 5.95 -14.16
N THR A 514 -23.86 7.11 -13.50
CA THR A 514 -22.82 8.14 -13.44
C THR A 514 -22.74 8.78 -12.05
N ARG A 515 -21.59 9.36 -11.72
CA ARG A 515 -21.28 9.98 -10.43
C ARG A 515 -21.06 11.49 -10.61
N PRO A 516 -21.69 12.37 -9.81
CA PRO A 516 -21.47 13.82 -9.93
C PRO A 516 -20.10 14.27 -9.43
N GLY A 517 -19.41 13.42 -8.68
CA GLY A 517 -18.08 13.61 -8.13
C GLY A 517 -17.69 12.35 -7.37
N ILE A 518 -16.44 12.27 -6.93
CA ILE A 518 -15.90 11.12 -6.20
C ILE A 518 -15.11 11.65 -5.01
N SER A 519 -15.27 11.02 -3.86
CA SER A 519 -14.38 11.16 -2.71
C SER A 519 -13.64 9.86 -2.57
N TYR A 520 -12.46 9.76 -3.17
CA TYR A 520 -11.76 8.49 -3.30
C TYR A 520 -11.40 7.90 -1.94
N HIS A 521 -11.53 6.58 -1.78
CA HIS A 521 -11.15 5.87 -0.57
C HIS A 521 -9.92 5.02 -0.84
N TRP A 522 -8.76 5.66 -1.04
CA TRP A 522 -7.52 4.92 -1.17
C TRP A 522 -7.04 4.46 0.19
N LEU A 523 -6.90 3.15 0.37
CA LEU A 523 -6.40 2.54 1.60
C LEU A 523 -4.94 2.14 1.41
N VAL A 524 -4.05 3.12 1.56
CA VAL A 524 -2.62 3.02 1.25
C VAL A 524 -1.76 2.85 2.51
N GLN A 525 -0.45 2.66 2.32
CA GLN A 525 0.53 2.53 3.40
C GLN A 525 0.14 1.44 4.44
N PRO A 526 -0.05 0.18 4.00
CA PRO A 526 -0.53 -0.88 4.88
C PRO A 526 0.51 -1.28 5.93
N VAL A 527 0.06 -1.49 7.16
CA VAL A 527 0.74 -2.31 8.18
C VAL A 527 -0.18 -3.47 8.50
N VAL A 528 0.20 -4.69 8.10
CA VAL A 528 -0.64 -5.89 8.25
C VAL A 528 0.06 -6.91 9.12
N GLN A 529 -0.67 -7.47 10.08
CA GLN A 529 -0.20 -8.53 10.96
C GLN A 529 -1.14 -9.73 10.84
N ILE A 530 -0.55 -10.90 10.65
CA ILE A 530 -1.28 -12.11 10.25
C ILE A 530 -1.12 -13.14 11.36
N SER A 531 -2.24 -13.75 11.75
CA SER A 531 -2.30 -14.86 12.70
C SER A 531 -1.36 -16.01 12.31
N ASP A 532 -0.95 -16.81 13.29
CA ASP A 532 -0.03 -17.91 13.06
C ASP A 532 -0.68 -19.04 12.25
N ASP A 533 -1.99 -19.23 12.36
CA ASP A 533 -2.74 -20.17 11.52
C ASP A 533 -3.04 -19.63 10.11
N GLY A 534 -2.76 -18.35 9.85
CA GLY A 534 -2.95 -17.68 8.56
C GLY A 534 -4.41 -17.43 8.19
N ARG A 535 -5.36 -17.54 9.12
CA ARG A 535 -6.81 -17.44 8.84
C ARG A 535 -7.45 -16.12 9.25
N SER A 536 -6.67 -15.23 9.86
CA SER A 536 -7.12 -13.92 10.29
C SER A 536 -5.98 -12.92 10.37
N ALA A 537 -6.32 -11.63 10.33
CA ALA A 537 -5.34 -10.55 10.34
C ALA A 537 -5.90 -9.26 10.93
N LYS A 538 -4.99 -8.35 11.30
CA LYS A 538 -5.27 -6.96 11.61
C LYS A 538 -4.47 -6.08 10.66
N GLY A 539 -5.09 -5.02 10.20
CA GLY A 539 -4.50 -4.08 9.24
C GLY A 539 -4.71 -2.65 9.68
N ARG A 540 -3.67 -1.83 9.53
CA ARG A 540 -3.78 -0.38 9.57
C ARG A 540 -3.52 0.16 8.17
N PHE A 541 -4.41 1.04 7.71
CA PHE A 541 -4.28 1.70 6.42
C PHE A 541 -4.48 3.20 6.59
N ARG A 542 -3.75 3.98 5.81
CA ARG A 542 -4.02 5.40 5.65
C ARG A 542 -5.15 5.54 4.63
N LEU A 543 -6.21 6.22 5.02
CA LEU A 543 -7.18 6.76 4.09
C LEU A 543 -6.56 8.02 3.46
N PHE A 544 -6.26 7.95 2.17
CA PHE A 544 -5.87 9.11 1.36
C PHE A 544 -6.99 9.40 0.36
N GLN A 545 -7.60 10.58 0.46
CA GLN A 545 -8.81 10.90 -0.32
C GLN A 545 -8.61 12.13 -1.21
N PRO A 546 -8.04 11.97 -2.41
CA PRO A 546 -8.31 12.96 -3.45
C PRO A 546 -9.82 13.05 -3.67
N ARG A 547 -10.32 14.24 -4.00
CA ARG A 547 -11.75 14.46 -4.28
C ARG A 547 -11.92 15.24 -5.57
N THR A 548 -13.01 14.97 -6.28
CA THR A 548 -13.36 15.67 -7.52
C THR A 548 -14.86 15.90 -7.63
N GLY A 549 -15.25 16.90 -8.43
CA GLY A 549 -16.62 17.21 -8.78
C GLY A 549 -16.72 17.88 -10.16
N LYS A 550 -17.94 18.16 -10.61
CA LYS A 550 -18.21 18.91 -11.86
C LYS A 550 -17.63 20.32 -11.86
N ASP A 551 -17.47 20.89 -10.67
CA ASP A 551 -16.78 22.14 -10.43
C ASP A 551 -15.66 21.92 -9.39
N VAL A 552 -14.76 22.90 -9.29
CA VAL A 552 -13.60 22.85 -8.39
C VAL A 552 -13.98 22.85 -6.91
N GLY A 553 -15.26 23.04 -6.59
CA GLY A 553 -15.79 23.11 -5.24
C GLY A 553 -15.77 24.53 -4.64
N LYS A 554 -16.59 24.70 -3.62
CA LYS A 554 -16.61 25.86 -2.70
C LYS A 554 -16.52 25.36 -1.26
N ALA A 555 -16.20 26.24 -0.32
CA ALA A 555 -16.15 25.87 1.10
C ALA A 555 -17.41 25.09 1.54
N GLY A 556 -17.20 23.92 2.15
CA GLY A 556 -18.26 23.04 2.64
C GLY A 556 -18.92 22.13 1.59
N ALA A 557 -18.54 22.20 0.32
CA ALA A 557 -19.00 21.25 -0.69
C ALA A 557 -18.44 19.84 -0.42
N PHE A 558 -19.27 18.81 -0.63
CA PHE A 558 -18.83 17.42 -0.43
C PHE A 558 -17.92 16.94 -1.57
N TYR A 559 -18.25 17.34 -2.80
CA TYR A 559 -17.43 17.15 -4.01
C TYR A 559 -16.71 18.45 -4.37
N GLY A 560 -15.49 18.33 -4.89
CA GLY A 560 -14.64 19.46 -5.27
C GLY A 560 -13.15 19.11 -5.09
N ALA A 561 -12.27 19.89 -5.71
CA ALA A 561 -10.83 19.67 -5.68
C ALA A 561 -10.29 19.85 -4.26
N SER A 562 -9.97 18.73 -3.60
CA SER A 562 -9.42 18.72 -2.24
C SER A 562 -8.76 17.36 -1.91
N PHE A 563 -7.98 17.35 -0.84
CA PHE A 563 -7.38 16.13 -0.29
C PHE A 563 -7.80 15.96 1.17
N TRP A 564 -8.53 14.90 1.46
CA TRP A 564 -8.94 14.51 2.81
C TRP A 564 -8.12 13.30 3.27
N GLY A 565 -8.23 12.98 4.56
CA GLY A 565 -7.53 11.83 5.10
C GLY A 565 -8.06 11.34 6.44
N GLY A 566 -7.73 10.09 6.75
CA GLY A 566 -8.16 9.36 7.94
C GLY A 566 -7.35 8.08 8.12
N MET A 567 -7.67 7.29 9.14
CA MET A 567 -6.98 6.03 9.42
C MET A 567 -7.98 4.89 9.59
N TYR A 568 -7.71 3.77 8.93
CA TYR A 568 -8.45 2.52 9.11
C TYR A 568 -7.73 1.58 10.07
N HIS A 569 -8.52 0.86 10.85
CA HIS A 569 -8.11 -0.02 11.93
C HIS A 569 -8.89 -1.32 11.84
N ASP A 570 -8.54 -2.12 10.83
CA ASP A 570 -9.41 -3.18 10.36
C ASP A 570 -8.92 -4.55 10.83
N ARG A 571 -9.84 -5.50 10.88
CA ARG A 571 -9.56 -6.93 11.02
C ARG A 571 -10.17 -7.71 9.88
N TYR A 572 -9.55 -8.84 9.58
CA TYR A 572 -9.91 -9.68 8.45
C TYR A 572 -9.95 -11.14 8.87
N VAL A 573 -10.81 -11.91 8.23
CA VAL A 573 -10.95 -13.36 8.42
C VAL A 573 -11.06 -14.07 7.09
N LEU A 574 -10.54 -15.29 7.02
CA LEU A 574 -10.74 -16.20 5.90
C LEU A 574 -12.04 -17.00 6.14
N GLU A 575 -13.14 -16.50 5.58
CA GLU A 575 -14.49 -17.09 5.66
C GLU A 575 -14.76 -17.87 4.36
N ASP A 576 -14.91 -19.19 4.46
CA ASP A 576 -15.18 -20.08 3.32
C ASP A 576 -14.18 -19.95 2.14
N GLY A 577 -12.91 -19.73 2.47
CA GLY A 577 -11.84 -19.57 1.48
C GLY A 577 -11.75 -18.18 0.86
N VAL A 578 -12.56 -17.23 1.31
CA VAL A 578 -12.58 -15.84 0.84
C VAL A 578 -12.18 -14.90 1.98
N TRP A 579 -11.21 -14.01 1.74
CA TRP A 579 -10.89 -12.97 2.72
C TRP A 579 -12.05 -11.98 2.85
N ARG A 580 -12.49 -11.74 4.07
CA ARG A 580 -13.56 -10.81 4.42
C ARG A 580 -13.13 -9.87 5.53
N ILE A 581 -13.72 -8.69 5.57
CA ILE A 581 -13.52 -7.72 6.64
C ILE A 581 -14.34 -8.18 7.87
N TRP A 582 -13.66 -8.49 8.96
CA TRP A 582 -14.27 -8.79 10.27
C TRP A 582 -14.66 -7.52 11.01
N GLU A 583 -13.75 -6.56 11.07
CA GLU A 583 -13.95 -5.26 11.68
C GLU A 583 -13.50 -4.21 10.68
N LEU A 584 -14.36 -3.21 10.47
CA LEU A 584 -13.98 -1.97 9.81
C LEU A 584 -14.15 -0.80 10.77
N THR A 585 -13.04 -0.18 11.12
CA THR A 585 -12.99 0.97 12.04
C THR A 585 -12.30 2.12 11.34
N LEU A 586 -12.95 3.28 11.36
CA LEU A 586 -12.50 4.47 10.65
C LEU A 586 -12.37 5.66 11.60
N ASP A 587 -11.14 6.13 11.75
CA ASP A 587 -10.82 7.37 12.45
C ASP A 587 -10.71 8.49 11.40
N GLU A 588 -11.72 9.34 11.26
CA GLU A 588 -11.74 10.44 10.28
C GLU A 588 -12.53 11.66 10.78
N PRO A 589 -12.32 12.85 10.16
CA PRO A 589 -11.25 13.20 9.22
C PRO A 589 -10.05 13.87 9.91
N TYR A 590 -8.83 13.35 9.70
CA TYR A 590 -7.59 13.94 10.26
C TYR A 590 -7.23 15.28 9.61
N ILE A 591 -7.63 15.44 8.35
CA ILE A 591 -7.47 16.67 7.58
C ILE A 591 -8.79 16.96 6.87
N THR A 592 -9.31 18.16 7.10
CA THR A 592 -10.49 18.70 6.41
C THR A 592 -10.09 20.03 5.79
N PRO A 593 -9.68 20.05 4.51
CA PRO A 593 -9.23 21.27 3.86
C PRO A 593 -10.40 22.23 3.59
N VAL A 594 -10.11 23.51 3.40
CA VAL A 594 -11.01 24.43 2.69
C VAL A 594 -10.96 24.16 1.19
N ALA A 595 -11.79 24.83 0.39
CA ALA A 595 -11.78 24.62 -1.06
C ALA A 595 -10.41 24.95 -1.67
N TRP A 596 -10.12 24.39 -2.85
CA TRP A 596 -8.85 24.57 -3.54
C TRP A 596 -8.42 26.04 -3.63
N GLY A 597 -9.29 26.89 -4.17
CA GLY A 597 -9.06 28.34 -4.29
C GLY A 597 -8.99 29.10 -2.97
N ASP A 598 -9.49 28.51 -1.89
CA ASP A 598 -9.51 29.13 -0.56
C ASP A 598 -8.25 28.80 0.27
N GLY A 599 -7.37 27.93 -0.24
CA GLY A 599 -6.07 27.63 0.38
C GLY A 599 -5.95 26.28 1.09
N LEU A 600 -6.81 25.31 0.75
CA LEU A 600 -6.70 23.90 1.15
C LEU A 600 -6.51 23.70 2.66
N TRP A 601 -5.52 22.91 3.07
CA TRP A 601 -5.23 22.69 4.49
C TRP A 601 -4.49 23.85 5.14
N ALA A 602 -3.78 24.66 4.35
CA ALA A 602 -2.96 25.76 4.86
C ALA A 602 -3.79 26.94 5.37
N LYS A 603 -5.02 27.14 4.88
CA LYS A 603 -5.90 28.24 5.34
C LYS A 603 -7.12 27.77 6.15
N ALA A 604 -7.14 26.51 6.55
CA ALA A 604 -8.18 26.01 7.43
C ALA A 604 -8.19 26.75 8.77
N ARG A 605 -9.37 26.85 9.37
CA ARG A 605 -9.61 27.48 10.67
C ARG A 605 -10.42 26.54 11.53
N ASP A 606 -10.30 26.70 12.85
CA ASP A 606 -11.17 25.99 13.76
C ASP A 606 -12.63 26.29 13.41
N PRO A 607 -13.53 25.29 13.50
CA PRO A 607 -14.94 25.50 13.23
C PRO A 607 -15.52 26.52 14.22
N ASP A 608 -16.41 27.39 13.74
CA ASP A 608 -17.09 28.38 14.58
C ASP A 608 -17.91 27.66 15.67
N PRO A 609 -17.60 27.87 16.96
CA PRO A 609 -18.26 27.16 18.06
C PRO A 609 -19.75 27.53 18.21
N SER A 610 -20.21 28.61 17.58
CA SER A 610 -21.62 29.02 17.54
C SER A 610 -22.46 28.24 16.52
N LEU A 611 -21.81 27.60 15.54
CA LEU A 611 -22.53 26.79 14.55
C LEU A 611 -23.00 25.47 15.16
N PRO A 612 -24.21 24.99 14.80
CA PRO A 612 -24.70 23.72 15.32
C PRO A 612 -23.77 22.58 14.91
N ARG A 613 -23.32 21.81 15.90
CA ARG A 613 -22.51 20.61 15.66
C ARG A 613 -23.29 19.66 14.76
N ARG A 614 -22.65 19.17 13.69
CA ARG A 614 -23.20 18.07 12.88
C ARG A 614 -23.38 16.86 13.80
N SER A 615 -24.63 16.54 14.13
CA SER A 615 -25.00 15.33 14.87
C SER A 615 -25.67 14.39 13.90
N PHE A 616 -25.06 13.24 13.62
CA PHE A 616 -25.73 12.17 12.90
C PHE A 616 -26.29 11.17 13.92
N THR A 617 -27.59 11.27 14.21
CA THR A 617 -28.25 10.42 15.22
C THR A 617 -28.58 9.01 14.72
N GLY A 618 -28.03 8.58 13.58
CA GLY A 618 -28.42 7.32 12.92
C GLY A 618 -29.84 7.34 12.33
N GLY A 619 -30.59 8.43 12.48
CA GLY A 619 -31.99 8.53 12.05
C GLY A 619 -32.83 7.37 12.61
N ASN A 620 -33.62 6.72 11.76
CA ASN A 620 -34.46 5.57 12.11
C ASN A 620 -33.69 4.23 12.17
N PHE A 621 -32.36 4.23 12.02
CA PHE A 621 -31.54 3.01 12.03
C PHE A 621 -30.32 3.17 12.97
N PRO A 622 -30.55 3.06 14.29
CA PRO A 622 -29.49 3.28 15.28
C PRO A 622 -28.39 2.19 15.20
N PRO A 623 -27.12 2.57 15.49
CA PRO A 623 -26.02 1.61 15.57
C PRO A 623 -26.21 0.65 16.74
N ASP A 624 -25.63 -0.55 16.63
CA ASP A 624 -25.57 -1.53 17.72
C ASP A 624 -24.64 -1.09 18.85
N VAL A 625 -23.57 -0.37 18.51
CA VAL A 625 -22.65 0.27 19.46
C VAL A 625 -22.45 1.72 19.02
N PRO A 626 -23.07 2.71 19.68
CA PRO A 626 -22.84 4.11 19.35
C PRO A 626 -21.41 4.53 19.73
N LEU A 627 -20.81 5.48 19.00
CA LEU A 627 -19.44 5.94 19.29
C LEU A 627 -19.30 6.48 20.73
N THR A 628 -20.35 7.09 21.28
CA THR A 628 -20.39 7.58 22.66
C THR A 628 -20.20 6.48 23.72
N ALA A 629 -20.49 5.22 23.39
CA ALA A 629 -20.28 4.09 24.30
C ALA A 629 -18.80 3.71 24.46
N LEU A 630 -17.93 4.15 23.54
CA LEU A 630 -16.51 3.77 23.50
C LEU A 630 -15.60 4.68 24.34
N GLY A 631 -16.19 5.66 25.03
CA GLY A 631 -15.48 6.49 26.00
C GLY A 631 -14.27 7.20 25.39
N LYS A 632 -13.11 7.06 26.06
CA LYS A 632 -11.84 7.70 25.66
C LYS A 632 -11.40 7.34 24.24
N ARG A 633 -11.73 6.15 23.74
CA ARG A 633 -11.33 5.72 22.39
C ARG A 633 -11.90 6.64 21.30
N GLU A 634 -13.10 7.15 21.52
CA GLU A 634 -13.80 8.05 20.60
C GLU A 634 -13.83 9.50 21.13
N GLU A 635 -12.96 9.85 22.08
CA GLU A 635 -12.87 11.23 22.57
C GLU A 635 -12.29 12.15 21.49
N GLY A 636 -13.01 13.23 21.18
CA GLY A 636 -12.60 14.20 20.17
C GLY A 636 -12.98 13.84 18.74
N PHE A 637 -13.51 12.64 18.49
CA PHE A 637 -14.07 12.29 17.18
C PHE A 637 -15.49 12.82 17.02
N ALA A 638 -15.87 13.20 15.81
CA ALA A 638 -17.25 13.62 15.53
C ALA A 638 -18.23 12.46 15.80
N GLY A 639 -19.28 12.70 16.57
CA GLY A 639 -20.23 11.67 17.03
C GLY A 639 -19.77 10.86 18.25
N GLY A 640 -18.50 11.00 18.65
CA GLY A 640 -17.90 10.34 19.81
C GLY A 640 -18.13 11.10 21.12
N THR A 641 -17.22 10.88 22.09
CA THR A 641 -17.28 11.55 23.40
C THR A 641 -16.49 12.87 23.40
N GLY A 642 -16.72 13.71 24.41
CA GLY A 642 -16.01 14.98 24.56
C GLY A 642 -16.39 16.06 23.53
N THR A 643 -15.46 16.98 23.28
CA THR A 643 -15.62 18.03 22.26
C THR A 643 -14.98 17.57 20.96
N PRO A 644 -15.75 17.46 19.85
CA PRO A 644 -15.18 17.10 18.55
C PRO A 644 -14.06 18.05 18.15
N LEU A 645 -12.95 17.47 17.71
CA LEU A 645 -11.82 18.15 17.11
C LEU A 645 -11.97 18.09 15.60
N GLN A 646 -11.53 19.15 14.93
CA GLN A 646 -11.46 19.20 13.48
C GLN A 646 -10.20 19.95 13.10
N TRP A 647 -9.52 19.52 12.04
CA TRP A 647 -8.41 20.27 11.43
C TRP A 647 -8.76 21.77 11.35
N PRO A 648 -7.91 22.69 11.85
CA PRO A 648 -6.50 22.56 12.23
C PRO A 648 -6.17 21.99 13.62
N SER A 649 -7.18 21.67 14.44
CA SER A 649 -6.96 20.95 15.70
C SER A 649 -6.43 19.53 15.46
N ILE A 650 -5.51 19.09 16.32
CA ILE A 650 -4.81 17.82 16.17
C ILE A 650 -5.64 16.67 16.75
N MET A 651 -6.15 15.81 15.88
CA MET A 651 -6.89 14.63 16.29
C MET A 651 -6.00 13.56 16.97
N PRO A 652 -6.55 12.80 17.94
CA PRO A 652 -5.86 11.66 18.52
C PRO A 652 -5.60 10.59 17.45
N MET A 653 -4.36 10.08 17.41
CA MET A 653 -3.98 8.98 16.52
C MET A 653 -3.78 7.70 17.32
N TRP A 654 -4.75 6.79 17.26
CA TRP A 654 -4.66 5.47 17.88
C TRP A 654 -3.77 4.54 17.05
N PHE A 655 -3.19 3.52 17.70
CA PHE A 655 -2.40 2.46 17.09
C PHE A 655 -2.88 1.09 17.58
N GLY A 656 -2.97 0.12 16.67
CA GLY A 656 -3.31 -1.28 16.97
C GLY A 656 -2.10 -2.22 17.12
N TYR A 657 -0.89 -1.65 17.12
CA TYR A 657 0.38 -2.37 17.22
C TYR A 657 1.41 -1.58 18.04
N THR A 658 2.33 -2.27 18.70
CA THR A 658 3.49 -1.64 19.34
C THR A 658 4.61 -1.40 18.34
N ASN A 659 5.58 -0.55 18.70
CA ASN A 659 6.74 -0.29 17.85
C ASN A 659 7.38 -1.61 17.39
N PRO A 660 7.49 -1.87 16.07
CA PRO A 660 7.88 -3.17 15.55
C PRO A 660 9.30 -3.57 15.95
N VAL A 661 10.16 -2.62 16.34
CA VAL A 661 11.54 -2.89 16.75
C VAL A 661 11.71 -2.91 18.25
N SER A 662 11.26 -1.87 18.96
CA SER A 662 11.48 -1.75 20.40
C SER A 662 10.38 -2.37 21.27
N GLY A 663 9.20 -2.64 20.70
CA GLY A 663 8.01 -3.01 21.46
C GLY A 663 7.43 -1.88 22.30
N ARG A 664 7.86 -0.63 22.08
CA ARG A 664 7.28 0.55 22.75
C ARG A 664 5.78 0.61 22.50
N VAL A 665 5.02 0.76 23.58
CA VAL A 665 3.57 0.94 23.52
C VAL A 665 3.25 2.40 23.22
N PRO A 666 2.52 2.72 22.13
CA PRO A 666 2.08 4.08 21.84
C PRO A 666 1.21 4.64 22.96
N THR A 667 1.23 5.95 23.18
CA THR A 667 0.37 6.60 24.21
C THR A 667 -1.12 6.36 23.95
N LEU A 668 -1.51 6.38 22.67
CA LEU A 668 -2.85 6.03 22.20
C LEU A 668 -2.78 4.64 21.55
N TYR A 669 -2.85 3.62 22.39
CA TYR A 669 -2.78 2.23 21.97
C TYR A 669 -4.11 1.54 22.24
N GLN A 670 -4.59 0.79 21.25
CA GLN A 670 -5.81 0.03 21.35
C GLN A 670 -5.54 -1.44 21.01
N PRO A 671 -5.48 -2.33 22.03
CA PRO A 671 -5.46 -3.76 21.80
C PRO A 671 -6.85 -4.26 21.40
N GLY A 672 -6.92 -5.35 20.62
CA GLY A 672 -8.20 -5.96 20.25
C GLY A 672 -9.07 -5.07 19.37
N CYS A 673 -10.30 -5.52 19.12
CA CYS A 673 -11.26 -4.80 18.28
C CYS A 673 -11.85 -3.58 19.01
N VAL A 674 -12.16 -2.50 18.29
CA VAL A 674 -12.69 -1.25 18.88
C VAL A 674 -13.97 -1.51 19.68
N PRO A 675 -15.04 -2.08 19.07
CA PRO A 675 -16.28 -2.31 19.81
C PRO A 675 -16.17 -3.41 20.87
N CYS A 676 -15.09 -4.22 20.85
CA CYS A 676 -14.88 -5.30 21.80
C CYS A 676 -14.67 -4.81 23.23
N ALA A 677 -14.23 -3.56 23.41
CA ALA A 677 -14.16 -2.91 24.71
C ALA A 677 -15.50 -2.92 25.48
N VAL A 678 -16.62 -2.95 24.75
CA VAL A 678 -17.99 -3.00 25.31
C VAL A 678 -18.79 -4.23 24.86
N ARG A 679 -18.28 -4.99 23.88
CA ARG A 679 -18.89 -6.19 23.29
C ARG A 679 -17.82 -7.27 23.03
N PRO A 680 -17.22 -7.85 24.09
CA PRO A 680 -16.07 -8.77 23.97
C PRO A 680 -16.38 -10.05 23.17
N GLU A 681 -17.64 -10.42 23.00
CA GLU A 681 -18.04 -11.55 22.15
C GLU A 681 -17.80 -11.31 20.65
N LEU A 682 -17.46 -10.08 20.25
CA LEU A 682 -17.07 -9.71 18.88
C LEU A 682 -15.59 -9.97 18.58
N ASP A 683 -14.78 -10.29 19.58
CA ASP A 683 -13.36 -10.57 19.37
C ASP A 683 -13.18 -11.81 18.47
N LEU A 684 -12.06 -11.85 17.75
CA LEU A 684 -11.72 -12.94 16.83
C LEU A 684 -11.75 -14.32 17.53
N GLU A 685 -11.18 -14.40 18.72
CA GLU A 685 -11.08 -15.63 19.52
C GLU A 685 -12.44 -16.19 19.91
N ALA A 686 -13.39 -15.32 20.28
CA ALA A 686 -14.77 -15.71 20.58
C ALA A 686 -15.50 -16.29 19.35
N ASN A 687 -14.95 -16.10 18.15
CA ASN A 687 -15.53 -16.50 16.88
C ASN A 687 -14.68 -17.54 16.12
N GLY A 688 -13.72 -18.18 16.78
CA GLY A 688 -12.95 -19.30 16.23
C GLY A 688 -11.79 -18.89 15.32
N TYR A 689 -11.34 -17.64 15.43
CA TYR A 689 -10.14 -17.10 14.77
C TYR A 689 -9.08 -16.76 15.81
N GLN A 690 -7.84 -16.54 15.37
CA GLN A 690 -6.72 -16.21 16.26
C GLN A 690 -6.41 -14.71 16.19
N GLU A 691 -6.29 -14.02 17.32
CA GLU A 691 -5.78 -12.63 17.27
C GLU A 691 -4.32 -12.64 16.77
N PRO A 692 -3.97 -11.84 15.75
CA PRO A 692 -2.61 -11.81 15.23
C PRO A 692 -1.60 -11.35 16.28
N PRO A 693 -0.39 -11.95 16.32
CA PRO A 693 0.64 -11.54 17.25
C PRO A 693 1.02 -10.07 17.04
N ASP A 694 1.37 -9.39 18.14
CA ASP A 694 1.85 -8.02 18.06
C ASP A 694 3.20 -7.91 17.34
N ALA A 695 3.60 -6.71 16.90
CA ALA A 695 4.62 -6.55 15.86
C ALA A 695 6.00 -7.14 16.22
N PRO A 696 6.54 -6.93 17.44
CA PRO A 696 7.78 -7.59 17.85
C PRO A 696 7.68 -9.12 17.90
N ALA A 697 6.54 -9.65 18.36
CA ALA A 697 6.31 -11.10 18.39
C ALA A 697 6.21 -11.67 16.98
N ALA A 698 5.50 -10.98 16.07
CA ALA A 698 5.36 -11.34 14.67
C ALA A 698 6.70 -11.39 13.91
N ASN A 699 7.68 -10.58 14.31
CA ASN A 699 9.04 -10.64 13.77
C ASN A 699 9.76 -11.96 14.12
N THR A 700 9.54 -12.46 15.33
CA THR A 700 10.14 -13.71 15.81
C THR A 700 9.29 -14.95 15.53
N ALA A 701 8.03 -14.76 15.16
CA ALA A 701 7.10 -15.83 14.84
C ALA A 701 7.65 -16.68 13.68
N PRO A 702 7.55 -18.02 13.78
CA PRO A 702 8.06 -18.92 12.77
C PRO A 702 7.36 -18.71 11.44
#